data_AF-A0A9W4JAR2-F1
#
_entry.id   AF-A0A9W4JAR2-F1
#
_cell.length_a   1.000
_cell.length_b   1.000
_cell.length_c   1.000
_cell.angle_alpha   90.00
_cell.angle_beta   90.00
_cell.angle_gamma   90.00
#
_symmetry.space_group_name_H-M   'P 1'
#
loop_
_entity.id
_entity.type
_entity.pdbx_description
1 polymer ?
#
loop_
_entity_poly.entity_id
_entity_poly.type
_entity_poly.pdbx_seq_one_letter_code
_entity_poly.pdbx_strand_id
1 'polypeptide(L)'
;MSDNGDVEVSFPVLPKEVLAEQGSVKLFNKWSYDDVEIRDISLTDYIQIRTPVYLSHSAGRYAAKRFRKAQCPIIERLTNSLMMNGRNNGKKLLAVRIVAHAFEIVHIMTDQNPLQVAVDAIVNCGPREDSTRIGSQGTVRRQAVDVSPLRRVNQSISLLTIGAREASFRNIKSIAECLAEELINAAKGSSNSYAIKKKDELERVAKSNRSSRKKVSDQPCQHNPNQLLSLPFGHRQDGQKKACLESTHALGRLRLRLNANTNALRRPNLQHKIKKDPKSYIEDFRAQHYQYESHREIFMAAPSSATDTGLISLRDLIDFISHVADCYPDICKDFPQQLIDMLMEHHLVLETELREKLVGSLVLLKKKEIIDSERLLHTLFPILVSTPSKTLRALLFQKILSELRTANSKTTNHKLNRTMQTVLFNLVTSDRTSAKGLWAIKITRELWKRQIWTEAKAVEVMKEAALSENEKVVVGGVRFFLGGDKEREELEDESSDDEVNVGQVKHQLTINKKTRKKARAAEKAIKSARNKEKKRGQPNVMLNFSALHLLHDPQGFSENMFFKHLQNGKSKLNLEQKLLVLQLVSRLVGLHQLHIMPLYSYFQKFLTPRQPSVTSFLASLAQATHDLVPPDVLEPLVQKIANEFVSEASAGQVATAGLNAIREICVRQPLAMDETLLQDLVMYKKSKDKGVMMASKGLLSLYRDVGAQMLKKRDRGKEAAMSLRAGEKAERRFGEQAVGQIEGLELLARYKDEERRKKNIEKGLPSDAEDDEDNEEDNWDAWNVEDDSDSDVDGEWINVEDDADINLSDSEDEGKSRPAKKSKQDEEKQKEGEKEGEKSKAEEEIDFLKLATTRILTPADLAKLAELRAEAAAEATLPGNKGRVAAPWTSRHTDDPLTANEIEGLAALSAAKATREERIAHAKEGQTDRSEHKSKEARKKERKEQEGKSTTNKEKARKHKPFLMSLGKAKSKNKRSLKDVSRALKAHHDRGKRGGKRGNLGTTVGPSR
;
A
#
# COMPACT_ATOMS: atom_id res chain seq x y z
N MET A 1 79.84 21.61 5.91
CA MET A 1 79.40 23.03 6.00
C MET A 1 77.96 23.15 5.53
N SER A 2 77.39 24.34 5.71
CA SER A 2 76.04 24.75 5.27
C SER A 2 75.75 24.50 3.80
N ASP A 3 74.53 24.03 3.51
CA ASP A 3 73.76 24.46 2.33
C ASP A 3 72.26 24.31 2.61
N ASN A 4 71.62 25.40 3.08
CA ASN A 4 70.18 25.40 3.40
C ASN A 4 69.38 25.72 2.13
N GLY A 5 69.12 24.69 1.33
CA GLY A 5 68.24 24.80 0.16
C GLY A 5 66.76 24.84 0.53
N ASP A 6 66.25 25.99 0.97
CA ASP A 6 64.82 26.19 1.21
C ASP A 6 64.01 26.07 -0.10
N VAL A 7 63.28 24.96 -0.25
CA VAL A 7 62.37 24.73 -1.37
C VAL A 7 61.00 25.31 -1.03
N GLU A 8 60.70 26.51 -1.54
CA GLU A 8 59.38 27.13 -1.39
C GLU A 8 58.26 26.20 -1.91
N VAL A 9 57.46 25.66 -0.99
CA VAL A 9 56.27 24.88 -1.35
C VAL A 9 55.15 25.85 -1.74
N SER A 10 55.12 26.21 -3.03
CA SER A 10 54.11 27.13 -3.58
C SER A 10 52.68 26.63 -3.33
N PHE A 11 51.97 27.25 -2.38
CA PHE A 11 50.56 26.96 -2.12
C PHE A 11 49.72 27.27 -3.37
N PRO A 12 48.64 26.50 -3.64
CA PRO A 12 47.74 26.78 -4.75
C PRO A 12 46.98 28.09 -4.50
N VAL A 13 47.45 29.18 -5.09
CA VAL A 13 46.86 30.52 -5.00
C VAL A 13 45.39 30.46 -5.41
N LEU A 14 44.50 30.87 -4.49
CA LEU A 14 43.06 30.97 -4.77
C LEU A 14 42.81 31.97 -5.91
N PRO A 15 41.81 31.74 -6.78
CA PRO A 15 41.48 32.69 -7.85
C PRO A 15 41.22 34.09 -7.28
N LYS A 16 41.76 35.14 -7.93
CA LYS A 16 41.67 36.53 -7.46
C LYS A 16 40.22 36.98 -7.22
N GLU A 17 39.29 36.51 -8.06
CA GLU A 17 37.84 36.71 -7.91
C GLU A 17 37.31 36.18 -6.56
N VAL A 18 37.72 34.98 -6.16
CA VAL A 18 37.28 34.33 -4.91
C VAL A 18 37.95 34.98 -3.68
N LEU A 19 39.16 35.52 -3.83
CA LEU A 19 39.83 36.31 -2.80
C LEU A 19 39.14 37.68 -2.59
N ALA A 20 38.73 38.34 -3.68
CA ALA A 20 38.09 39.65 -3.63
C ALA A 20 36.67 39.64 -3.01
N GLU A 21 35.99 38.48 -2.97
CA GLU A 21 34.64 38.35 -2.40
C GLU A 21 34.60 37.81 -0.95
N GLN A 22 35.75 37.56 -0.32
CA GLN A 22 35.83 36.99 1.03
C GLN A 22 35.06 37.84 2.06
N GLY A 23 34.02 37.25 2.65
CA GLY A 23 33.10 37.91 3.61
C GLY A 23 31.73 38.25 3.02
N SER A 24 31.59 38.36 1.70
CA SER A 24 30.30 38.58 1.03
C SER A 24 29.69 37.28 0.50
N VAL A 25 28.36 37.15 0.54
CA VAL A 25 27.62 35.98 0.06
C VAL A 25 26.69 36.38 -1.09
N LYS A 26 27.20 36.36 -2.32
CA LYS A 26 26.43 36.70 -3.52
C LYS A 26 25.88 35.45 -4.19
N LEU A 27 24.65 35.51 -4.71
CA LEU A 27 24.07 34.41 -5.49
C LEU A 27 24.83 34.26 -6.82
N PHE A 28 25.20 33.03 -7.14
CA PHE A 28 26.02 32.66 -8.31
C PHE A 28 27.36 33.42 -8.41
N ASN A 29 27.87 33.96 -7.29
CA ASN A 29 29.04 34.83 -7.23
C ASN A 29 28.91 36.06 -8.16
N LYS A 30 27.68 36.58 -8.32
CA LYS A 30 27.37 37.75 -9.16
C LYS A 30 26.37 38.71 -8.51
N TRP A 31 25.26 38.20 -7.97
CA TRP A 31 24.12 39.01 -7.53
C TRP A 31 24.11 39.21 -6.02
N SER A 32 24.14 40.45 -5.54
CA SER A 32 24.01 40.71 -4.10
C SER A 32 22.57 40.62 -3.61
N TYR A 33 22.43 40.42 -2.30
CA TYR A 33 21.16 40.31 -1.59
C TYR A 33 20.75 41.60 -0.86
N ASP A 34 21.66 42.58 -0.75
CA ASP A 34 21.52 43.71 0.17
C ASP A 34 20.45 44.71 -0.29
N ASP A 35 20.37 45.00 -1.60
CA ASP A 35 19.44 45.95 -2.20
C ASP A 35 18.08 45.32 -2.63
N VAL A 36 17.64 44.23 -1.98
CA VAL A 36 16.47 43.44 -2.44
C VAL A 36 15.28 43.58 -1.47
N GLU A 37 14.33 44.45 -1.83
CA GLU A 37 13.17 44.81 -1.02
C GLU A 37 11.86 44.11 -1.45
N ILE A 38 10.97 43.87 -0.48
CA ILE A 38 9.65 43.25 -0.69
C ILE A 38 8.56 44.32 -0.51
N ARG A 39 7.98 44.79 -1.62
CA ARG A 39 6.98 45.88 -1.61
C ARG A 39 5.64 45.53 -0.94
N ASP A 40 5.31 44.24 -0.82
CA ASP A 40 4.05 43.76 -0.22
C ASP A 40 4.32 43.21 1.18
N ILE A 41 3.96 44.01 2.20
CA ILE A 41 4.17 43.71 3.62
C ILE A 41 3.65 42.32 4.03
N SER A 42 2.59 41.82 3.40
CA SER A 42 1.99 40.51 3.71
C SER A 42 2.82 39.31 3.25
N LEU A 43 3.82 39.54 2.37
CA LEU A 43 4.68 38.50 1.80
C LEU A 43 6.09 38.46 2.44
N THR A 44 6.45 39.47 3.24
CA THR A 44 7.78 39.63 3.88
C THR A 44 8.28 38.36 4.59
N ASP A 45 7.47 37.77 5.47
CA ASP A 45 7.83 36.57 6.24
C ASP A 45 7.75 35.26 5.43
N TYR A 46 7.26 35.33 4.19
CA TYR A 46 7.00 34.18 3.32
C TYR A 46 7.94 34.10 2.10
N ILE A 47 8.79 35.11 1.91
CA ILE A 47 9.82 35.21 0.86
C ILE A 47 11.18 35.34 1.54
N GLN A 48 11.92 34.23 1.66
CA GLN A 48 13.22 34.22 2.33
C GLN A 48 14.32 34.86 1.45
N ILE A 49 14.78 36.04 1.88
CA ILE A 49 15.89 36.81 1.28
C ILE A 49 17.06 36.98 2.27
N ARG A 50 16.75 37.28 3.55
CA ARG A 50 17.70 37.58 4.66
C ARG A 50 18.77 36.51 4.98
N THR A 51 18.72 35.35 4.35
CA THR A 51 19.76 34.30 4.44
C THR A 51 20.36 34.10 3.05
N PRO A 52 21.45 34.80 2.72
CA PRO A 52 22.05 34.73 1.39
C PRO A 52 22.68 33.36 1.14
N VAL A 53 22.69 32.92 -0.12
CA VAL A 53 23.27 31.62 -0.53
C VAL A 53 24.02 31.75 -1.86
N TYR A 54 25.22 31.17 -1.93
CA TYR A 54 26.03 31.13 -3.16
C TYR A 54 25.34 30.38 -4.32
N LEU A 55 24.53 29.35 -4.00
CA LEU A 55 23.81 28.53 -4.97
C LEU A 55 22.39 28.22 -4.48
N SER A 56 21.44 28.17 -5.40
CA SER A 56 20.04 27.76 -5.17
C SER A 56 19.85 26.24 -4.94
N HIS A 57 20.85 25.58 -4.34
CA HIS A 57 20.91 24.14 -4.13
C HIS A 57 21.28 23.77 -2.68
N SER A 58 20.28 23.77 -1.80
CA SER A 58 20.39 23.20 -0.46
C SER A 58 19.83 21.78 -0.40
N ALA A 59 20.24 21.02 0.62
CA ALA A 59 19.64 19.74 1.03
C ALA A 59 18.71 19.90 2.26
N GLY A 60 18.07 21.07 2.39
CA GLY A 60 17.28 21.45 3.56
C GLY A 60 15.98 20.65 3.70
N ARG A 61 15.70 20.14 4.91
CA ARG A 61 14.49 19.37 5.23
C ARG A 61 13.27 20.28 5.46
N TYR A 62 12.94 21.10 4.46
CA TYR A 62 11.91 22.14 4.55
C TYR A 62 10.47 21.59 4.64
N ALA A 63 10.22 20.37 4.14
CA ALA A 63 8.90 19.73 4.19
C ALA A 63 8.52 19.19 5.58
N ALA A 64 9.50 18.95 6.48
CA ALA A 64 9.29 18.24 7.74
C ALA A 64 8.49 19.02 8.81
N LYS A 65 8.16 20.30 8.57
CA LYS A 65 7.23 21.09 9.40
C LYS A 65 6.45 22.05 8.51
N ARG A 66 5.12 22.15 8.70
CA ARG A 66 4.14 22.84 7.83
C ARG A 66 4.60 24.19 7.26
N PHE A 67 5.15 25.07 8.10
CA PHE A 67 5.57 26.42 7.70
C PHE A 67 7.08 26.57 7.40
N ARG A 68 7.91 25.54 7.63
CA ARG A 68 9.36 25.59 7.38
C ARG A 68 9.71 25.78 5.89
N LYS A 69 8.75 25.54 4.97
CA LYS A 69 8.85 25.91 3.55
C LYS A 69 9.02 27.42 3.32
N ALA A 70 8.54 28.29 4.21
CA ALA A 70 8.72 29.73 4.11
C ALA A 70 10.21 30.11 4.19
N GLN A 71 10.94 29.51 5.13
CA GLN A 71 12.38 29.69 5.40
C GLN A 71 13.31 29.11 4.31
N CYS A 72 12.77 28.56 3.22
CA CYS A 72 13.57 28.09 2.09
C CYS A 72 13.85 29.27 1.14
N PRO A 73 15.12 29.54 0.76
CA PRO A 73 15.49 30.65 -0.13
C PRO A 73 14.60 30.71 -1.37
N ILE A 74 14.11 31.91 -1.71
CA ILE A 74 13.04 32.04 -2.72
C ILE A 74 13.45 31.50 -4.10
N ILE A 75 14.72 31.68 -4.50
CA ILE A 75 15.26 31.15 -5.76
C ILE A 75 15.45 29.64 -5.73
N GLU A 76 15.74 29.05 -4.56
CA GLU A 76 15.72 27.60 -4.41
C GLU A 76 14.29 27.05 -4.58
N ARG A 77 13.26 27.72 -4.04
CA ARG A 77 11.86 27.36 -4.29
C ARG A 77 11.51 27.41 -5.78
N LEU A 78 12.01 28.40 -6.52
CA LEU A 78 11.87 28.48 -7.99
C LEU A 78 12.54 27.30 -8.72
N THR A 79 13.82 26.97 -8.41
CA THR A 79 14.50 25.81 -9.05
C THR A 79 13.80 24.48 -8.78
N ASN A 80 13.27 24.29 -7.57
CA ASN A 80 12.56 23.05 -7.20
C ASN A 80 11.27 22.87 -8.03
N SER A 81 10.55 23.95 -8.37
CA SER A 81 9.35 23.90 -9.22
C SER A 81 9.65 23.70 -10.72
N LEU A 82 10.85 24.05 -11.18
CA LEU A 82 11.27 23.81 -12.57
C LEU A 82 11.51 22.32 -12.87
N MET A 83 12.04 21.55 -11.92
CA MET A 83 12.40 20.12 -12.06
C MET A 83 11.21 19.14 -11.93
N MET A 84 10.04 19.50 -12.48
CA MET A 84 8.80 18.71 -12.44
C MET A 84 8.45 18.12 -13.83
N ASN A 85 7.32 17.38 -13.90
CA ASN A 85 6.77 16.74 -15.11
C ASN A 85 7.60 15.53 -15.60
N GLY A 86 7.89 14.59 -14.69
CA GLY A 86 8.35 13.24 -15.00
C GLY A 86 9.81 13.20 -15.44
N ARG A 87 10.07 13.44 -16.73
CA ARG A 87 11.41 13.36 -17.35
C ARG A 87 12.45 14.32 -16.75
N ASN A 88 12.02 15.33 -16.00
CA ASN A 88 12.89 16.29 -15.32
C ASN A 88 12.99 16.09 -13.80
N ASN A 89 12.24 15.14 -13.22
CA ASN A 89 12.21 14.89 -11.78
C ASN A 89 13.63 14.65 -11.23
N GLY A 90 13.97 15.34 -10.14
CA GLY A 90 15.27 15.22 -9.47
C GLY A 90 16.47 15.86 -10.19
N LYS A 91 16.32 16.41 -11.40
CA LYS A 91 17.42 17.02 -12.17
C LYS A 91 17.78 18.44 -11.70
N LYS A 92 17.93 18.64 -10.39
CA LYS A 92 18.10 19.96 -9.76
C LYS A 92 19.31 20.74 -10.29
N LEU A 93 20.43 20.08 -10.58
CA LEU A 93 21.61 20.72 -11.19
C LEU A 93 21.33 21.36 -12.56
N LEU A 94 20.41 20.78 -13.34
CA LEU A 94 19.97 21.37 -14.61
C LEU A 94 19.06 22.58 -14.36
N ALA A 95 18.14 22.49 -13.41
CA ALA A 95 17.27 23.61 -13.03
C ALA A 95 18.04 24.80 -12.46
N VAL A 96 19.09 24.56 -11.65
CA VAL A 96 20.01 25.60 -11.14
C VAL A 96 20.72 26.31 -12.30
N ARG A 97 21.21 25.58 -13.31
CA ARG A 97 21.83 26.17 -14.50
C ARG A 97 20.84 26.98 -15.35
N ILE A 98 19.60 26.50 -15.51
CA ILE A 98 18.54 27.23 -16.21
C ILE A 98 18.25 28.56 -15.52
N VAL A 99 18.16 28.58 -14.18
CA VAL A 99 17.94 29.82 -13.42
C VAL A 99 19.15 30.76 -13.48
N ALA A 100 20.37 30.25 -13.45
CA ALA A 100 21.58 31.08 -13.62
C ALA A 100 21.55 31.83 -14.98
N HIS A 101 21.32 31.12 -16.08
CA HIS A 101 21.24 31.74 -17.41
C HIS A 101 20.02 32.65 -17.57
N ALA A 102 18.87 32.28 -17.00
CA ALA A 102 17.70 33.17 -16.98
C ALA A 102 18.01 34.48 -16.24
N PHE A 103 18.78 34.45 -15.16
CA PHE A 103 19.17 35.65 -14.40
C PHE A 103 20.20 36.50 -15.14
N GLU A 104 21.13 35.88 -15.87
CA GLU A 104 22.02 36.58 -16.80
C GLU A 104 21.23 37.31 -17.91
N ILE A 105 20.23 36.65 -18.51
CA ILE A 105 19.34 37.25 -19.52
C ILE A 105 18.50 38.39 -18.90
N VAL A 106 17.90 38.18 -17.72
CA VAL A 106 17.10 39.22 -17.05
C VAL A 106 17.91 40.48 -16.79
N HIS A 107 19.16 40.35 -16.33
CA HIS A 107 20.03 41.51 -16.13
C HIS A 107 20.33 42.21 -17.45
N ILE A 108 20.78 41.49 -18.49
CA ILE A 108 21.08 42.05 -19.82
C ILE A 108 19.86 42.73 -20.48
N MET A 109 18.63 42.36 -20.12
CA MET A 109 17.39 42.93 -20.65
C MET A 109 16.75 44.02 -19.77
N THR A 110 17.27 44.31 -18.57
CA THR A 110 16.65 45.25 -17.63
C THR A 110 17.61 46.12 -16.83
N ASP A 111 18.91 45.83 -16.85
CA ASP A 111 19.99 46.41 -16.03
C ASP A 111 19.80 46.34 -14.51
N GLN A 112 18.68 45.77 -14.04
CA GLN A 112 18.34 45.61 -12.63
C GLN A 112 18.94 44.32 -12.03
N ASN A 113 18.98 44.24 -10.70
CA ASN A 113 19.30 43.00 -10.00
C ASN A 113 18.21 41.94 -10.27
N PRO A 114 18.53 40.79 -10.90
CA PRO A 114 17.52 39.79 -11.25
C PRO A 114 16.84 39.15 -10.04
N LEU A 115 17.43 39.26 -8.83
CA LEU A 115 16.75 38.91 -7.58
C LEU A 115 15.54 39.79 -7.31
N GLN A 116 15.65 41.12 -7.50
CA GLN A 116 14.55 42.06 -7.31
C GLN A 116 13.44 41.81 -8.35
N VAL A 117 13.80 41.64 -9.62
CA VAL A 117 12.85 41.31 -10.70
C VAL A 117 12.09 40.01 -10.39
N ALA A 118 12.78 38.98 -9.86
CA ALA A 118 12.14 37.73 -9.47
C ALA A 118 11.21 37.87 -8.22
N VAL A 119 11.55 38.75 -7.27
CA VAL A 119 10.70 39.06 -6.10
C VAL A 119 9.45 39.82 -6.54
N ASP A 120 9.59 40.88 -7.32
CA ASP A 120 8.46 41.69 -7.82
C ASP A 120 7.51 40.87 -8.70
N ALA A 121 8.04 39.99 -9.56
CA ALA A 121 7.24 39.02 -10.31
C ALA A 121 6.41 38.09 -9.40
N ILE A 122 7.01 37.58 -8.32
CA ILE A 122 6.34 36.69 -7.35
C ILE A 122 5.26 37.43 -6.54
N VAL A 123 5.49 38.71 -6.22
CA VAL A 123 4.52 39.60 -5.54
C VAL A 123 3.31 39.87 -6.44
N ASN A 124 3.54 40.26 -7.69
CA ASN A 124 2.50 40.62 -8.67
C ASN A 124 1.63 39.41 -9.07
N CYS A 125 2.22 38.24 -9.30
CA CYS A 125 1.51 37.05 -9.74
C CYS A 125 0.80 36.25 -8.62
N GLY A 126 0.83 36.71 -7.37
CA GLY A 126 0.22 36.00 -6.24
C GLY A 126 -1.26 36.39 -6.01
N PRO A 127 -2.26 35.58 -6.44
CA PRO A 127 -3.68 35.95 -6.41
C PRO A 127 -4.19 36.13 -4.98
N ARG A 128 -4.86 37.26 -4.73
CA ARG A 128 -5.35 37.69 -3.41
C ARG A 128 -6.68 37.04 -3.02
N GLU A 129 -7.58 36.87 -3.98
CA GLU A 129 -8.86 36.17 -3.82
C GLU A 129 -8.94 34.97 -4.77
N ASP A 130 -9.64 33.90 -4.36
CA ASP A 130 -9.88 32.70 -5.16
C ASP A 130 -11.30 32.15 -4.91
N SER A 131 -11.77 31.22 -5.74
CA SER A 131 -13.10 30.62 -5.66
C SER A 131 -13.03 29.17 -5.16
N THR A 132 -13.48 28.94 -3.92
CA THR A 132 -13.62 27.59 -3.35
C THR A 132 -14.98 26.98 -3.64
N ARG A 133 -15.03 25.65 -3.73
CA ARG A 133 -16.27 24.88 -3.98
C ARG A 133 -16.94 24.55 -2.64
N ILE A 134 -18.14 25.08 -2.40
CA ILE A 134 -18.88 24.91 -1.14
C ILE A 134 -20.30 24.41 -1.43
N GLY A 135 -20.68 23.34 -0.72
CA GLY A 135 -22.01 22.72 -0.78
C GLY A 135 -21.94 21.23 -0.46
N SER A 136 -23.03 20.67 0.05
CA SER A 136 -23.20 19.22 0.21
C SER A 136 -24.06 18.65 -0.92
N GLN A 137 -24.02 17.33 -1.08
CA GLN A 137 -24.59 16.50 -2.15
C GLN A 137 -25.73 17.15 -2.96
N GLY A 138 -25.47 17.43 -4.25
CA GLY A 138 -26.42 18.04 -5.19
C GLY A 138 -26.11 19.50 -5.48
N THR A 139 -26.39 20.40 -4.54
CA THR A 139 -26.31 21.85 -4.75
C THR A 139 -24.95 22.41 -4.32
N VAL A 140 -24.05 22.62 -5.30
CA VAL A 140 -22.66 23.01 -5.02
C VAL A 140 -22.28 24.31 -5.74
N ARG A 141 -22.02 25.37 -4.98
CA ARG A 141 -21.67 26.71 -5.49
C ARG A 141 -20.17 27.01 -5.36
N ARG A 142 -19.72 28.06 -6.07
CA ARG A 142 -18.40 28.67 -5.83
C ARG A 142 -18.55 29.86 -4.88
N GLN A 143 -17.70 29.93 -3.87
CA GLN A 143 -17.63 31.02 -2.90
C GLN A 143 -16.25 31.69 -2.99
N ALA A 144 -16.25 33.02 -3.11
CA ALA A 144 -15.03 33.81 -3.04
C ALA A 144 -14.44 33.77 -1.62
N VAL A 145 -13.14 33.53 -1.51
CA VAL A 145 -12.38 33.48 -0.25
C VAL A 145 -10.98 34.08 -0.43
N ASP A 146 -10.42 34.60 0.65
CA ASP A 146 -9.08 35.21 0.65
C ASP A 146 -7.96 34.16 0.63
N VAL A 147 -6.83 34.49 0.00
CA VAL A 147 -5.71 33.56 -0.22
C VAL A 147 -4.56 33.86 0.74
N SER A 148 -4.23 32.88 1.59
CA SER A 148 -3.08 32.94 2.50
C SER A 148 -1.76 33.33 1.78
N PRO A 149 -0.91 34.20 2.38
CA PRO A 149 0.39 34.58 1.83
C PRO A 149 1.28 33.42 1.36
N LEU A 150 1.37 32.33 2.14
CA LEU A 150 2.14 31.15 1.72
C LEU A 150 1.56 30.50 0.45
N ARG A 151 0.24 30.56 0.25
CA ARG A 151 -0.42 30.11 -0.99
C ARG A 151 -0.20 31.10 -2.13
N ARG A 152 -0.20 32.42 -1.89
CA ARG A 152 0.19 33.43 -2.90
C ARG A 152 1.58 33.13 -3.47
N VAL A 153 2.60 32.96 -2.63
CA VAL A 153 3.98 32.64 -3.06
C VAL A 153 4.10 31.27 -3.74
N ASN A 154 3.36 30.26 -3.27
CA ASN A 154 3.38 28.94 -3.93
C ASN A 154 2.69 28.99 -5.31
N GLN A 155 1.58 29.72 -5.44
CA GLN A 155 0.81 29.79 -6.67
C GLN A 155 1.53 30.62 -7.74
N SER A 156 2.14 31.76 -7.38
CA SER A 156 2.91 32.58 -8.33
C SER A 156 4.10 31.80 -8.90
N ILE A 157 4.92 31.15 -8.07
CA ILE A 157 6.02 30.29 -8.52
C ILE A 157 5.51 29.16 -9.43
N SER A 158 4.36 28.55 -9.10
CA SER A 158 3.75 27.50 -9.93
C SER A 158 3.32 28.05 -11.29
N LEU A 159 2.63 29.20 -11.34
CA LEU A 159 2.17 29.82 -12.59
C LEU A 159 3.33 30.27 -13.48
N LEU A 160 4.35 30.92 -12.91
CA LEU A 160 5.56 31.35 -13.64
C LEU A 160 6.31 30.15 -14.26
N THR A 161 6.50 29.07 -13.48
CA THR A 161 7.21 27.86 -13.97
C THR A 161 6.37 26.97 -14.88
N ILE A 162 5.04 27.08 -14.85
CA ILE A 162 4.14 26.46 -15.86
C ILE A 162 4.18 27.28 -17.16
N GLY A 163 3.97 28.59 -17.10
CA GLY A 163 3.98 29.47 -18.28
C GLY A 163 5.28 29.38 -19.08
N ALA A 164 6.44 29.51 -18.41
CA ALA A 164 7.74 29.37 -19.05
C ALA A 164 7.95 27.95 -19.65
N ARG A 165 7.44 26.90 -19.00
CA ARG A 165 7.54 25.52 -19.48
C ARG A 165 6.67 25.29 -20.72
N GLU A 166 5.42 25.78 -20.70
CA GLU A 166 4.50 25.69 -21.84
C GLU A 166 5.02 26.50 -23.03
N ALA A 167 5.51 27.73 -22.82
CA ALA A 167 6.11 28.56 -23.86
C ALA A 167 7.36 27.94 -24.51
N SER A 168 8.14 27.15 -23.76
CA SER A 168 9.30 26.40 -24.29
C SER A 168 8.94 25.07 -24.96
N PHE A 169 7.72 24.56 -24.79
CA PHE A 169 7.37 23.20 -25.23
C PHE A 169 7.11 23.15 -26.73
N ARG A 170 7.91 22.36 -27.46
CA ARG A 170 7.93 22.29 -28.94
C ARG A 170 8.28 23.63 -29.61
N ASN A 171 8.95 24.53 -28.90
CA ASN A 171 9.45 25.81 -29.39
C ASN A 171 10.98 25.75 -29.60
N ILE A 172 11.52 26.70 -30.36
CA ILE A 172 12.97 26.90 -30.57
C ILE A 172 13.59 27.63 -29.37
N LYS A 173 12.86 28.58 -28.77
CA LYS A 173 13.32 29.34 -27.58
C LYS A 173 13.71 28.39 -26.44
N SER A 174 14.81 28.69 -25.75
CA SER A 174 15.20 27.90 -24.58
C SER A 174 14.32 28.21 -23.36
N ILE A 175 14.24 27.24 -22.44
CA ILE A 175 13.56 27.42 -21.15
C ILE A 175 14.20 28.53 -20.29
N ALA A 176 15.45 28.93 -20.54
CA ALA A 176 16.06 30.07 -19.84
C ALA A 176 15.53 31.41 -20.40
N GLU A 177 15.43 31.54 -21.73
CA GLU A 177 14.79 32.71 -22.38
C GLU A 177 13.32 32.83 -21.98
N CYS A 178 12.53 31.74 -22.09
CA CYS A 178 11.11 31.77 -21.74
C CYS A 178 10.87 32.08 -20.26
N LEU A 179 11.78 31.68 -19.36
CA LEU A 179 11.71 32.03 -17.94
C LEU A 179 12.08 33.49 -17.69
N ALA A 180 13.09 34.02 -18.38
CA ALA A 180 13.46 35.43 -18.31
C ALA A 180 12.32 36.34 -18.83
N GLU A 181 11.75 36.02 -19.99
CA GLU A 181 10.61 36.74 -20.58
C GLU A 181 9.38 36.74 -19.65
N GLU A 182 9.02 35.58 -19.08
CA GLU A 182 7.88 35.48 -18.16
C GLU A 182 8.13 36.25 -16.85
N LEU A 183 9.35 36.24 -16.30
CA LEU A 183 9.72 37.02 -15.11
C LEU A 183 9.69 38.54 -15.37
N ILE A 184 10.26 39.02 -16.48
CA ILE A 184 10.27 40.45 -16.84
C ILE A 184 8.83 40.95 -17.06
N ASN A 185 8.00 40.19 -17.77
CA ASN A 185 6.61 40.53 -18.01
C ASN A 185 5.79 40.54 -16.71
N ALA A 186 6.00 39.57 -15.81
CA ALA A 186 5.37 39.51 -14.50
C ALA A 186 5.78 40.67 -13.56
N ALA A 187 7.07 41.02 -13.52
CA ALA A 187 7.58 42.14 -12.71
C ALA A 187 7.00 43.49 -13.20
N LYS A 188 6.81 43.65 -14.51
CA LYS A 188 6.14 44.81 -15.12
C LYS A 188 4.60 44.77 -15.02
N GLY A 189 4.01 43.71 -14.44
CA GLY A 189 2.55 43.53 -14.37
C GLY A 189 1.88 43.37 -15.73
N SER A 190 2.62 42.98 -16.77
CA SER A 190 2.13 42.92 -18.15
C SER A 190 1.12 41.79 -18.32
N SER A 191 -0.03 42.12 -18.91
CA SER A 191 -1.05 41.16 -19.34
C SER A 191 -0.59 40.18 -20.42
N ASN A 192 0.65 40.26 -20.90
CA ASN A 192 1.26 39.24 -21.76
C ASN A 192 1.68 37.98 -20.98
N SER A 193 2.12 38.12 -19.72
CA SER A 193 2.53 37.01 -18.85
C SER A 193 1.40 36.00 -18.64
N TYR A 194 1.73 34.71 -18.71
CA TYR A 194 0.79 33.63 -18.37
C TYR A 194 0.33 33.73 -16.92
N ALA A 195 1.26 34.01 -16.01
CA ALA A 195 1.00 34.07 -14.59
C ALA A 195 0.12 35.27 -14.20
N ILE A 196 0.31 36.45 -14.81
CA ILE A 196 -0.59 37.60 -14.63
C ILE A 196 -1.99 37.27 -15.16
N LYS A 197 -2.12 36.80 -16.42
CA LYS A 197 -3.41 36.40 -17.01
C LYS A 197 -4.20 35.45 -16.09
N LYS A 198 -3.55 34.42 -15.55
CA LYS A 198 -4.20 33.42 -14.68
C LYS A 198 -4.54 33.96 -13.29
N LYS A 199 -3.71 34.84 -12.72
CA LYS A 199 -3.99 35.51 -11.44
C LYS A 199 -5.19 36.45 -11.56
N ASP A 200 -5.27 37.26 -12.62
CA ASP A 200 -6.40 38.18 -12.86
C ASP A 200 -7.69 37.42 -13.24
N GLU A 201 -7.59 36.30 -13.96
CA GLU A 201 -8.72 35.42 -14.23
C GLU A 201 -9.34 34.86 -12.94
N LEU A 202 -8.52 34.38 -12.00
CA LEU A 202 -8.97 33.86 -10.70
C LEU A 202 -9.62 34.96 -9.85
N GLU A 203 -8.98 36.12 -9.73
CA GLU A 203 -9.53 37.27 -8.97
C GLU A 203 -10.84 37.78 -9.59
N ARG A 204 -10.97 37.80 -10.93
CA ARG A 204 -12.22 38.15 -11.64
C ARG A 204 -13.33 37.14 -11.37
N VAL A 205 -13.02 35.83 -11.35
CA VAL A 205 -13.99 34.77 -11.01
C VAL A 205 -14.40 34.85 -9.54
N ALA A 206 -13.48 35.11 -8.61
CA ALA A 206 -13.81 35.35 -7.20
C ALA A 206 -14.74 36.57 -7.06
N LYS A 207 -14.38 37.72 -7.65
CA LYS A 207 -15.19 38.95 -7.65
C LYS A 207 -16.61 38.73 -8.20
N SER A 208 -16.76 37.95 -9.28
CA SER A 208 -18.06 37.59 -9.85
C SER A 208 -18.92 36.78 -8.86
N ASN A 209 -18.35 35.77 -8.21
CA ASN A 209 -19.03 34.95 -7.19
C ASN A 209 -19.33 35.72 -5.88
N ARG A 210 -18.75 36.91 -5.68
CA ARG A 210 -19.11 37.83 -4.59
C ARG A 210 -20.38 38.62 -4.90
N SER A 211 -20.51 39.11 -6.15
CA SER A 211 -21.62 39.96 -6.58
C SER A 211 -22.94 39.21 -6.78
N SER A 212 -22.91 37.93 -7.17
CA SER A 212 -24.12 37.11 -7.34
C SER A 212 -24.96 37.01 -6.06
N ARG A 213 -24.33 37.09 -4.88
CA ARG A 213 -25.00 37.06 -3.58
C ARG A 213 -25.85 38.33 -3.29
N LYS A 214 -25.59 39.47 -3.95
CA LYS A 214 -26.41 40.69 -3.80
C LYS A 214 -27.69 40.70 -4.64
N LYS A 215 -27.77 39.93 -5.74
CA LYS A 215 -28.98 39.91 -6.59
C LYS A 215 -30.13 39.03 -6.06
N VAL A 216 -30.00 38.50 -4.85
CA VAL A 216 -31.00 37.61 -4.21
C VAL A 216 -31.69 38.29 -3.01
N SER A 217 -31.22 39.46 -2.57
CA SER A 217 -31.88 40.27 -1.53
C SER A 217 -32.94 41.22 -2.08
N ASP A 218 -32.90 41.51 -3.38
CA ASP A 218 -33.58 42.67 -3.96
C ASP A 218 -34.81 42.23 -4.80
N GLN A 219 -35.82 41.64 -4.13
CA GLN A 219 -37.20 41.63 -4.61
C GLN A 219 -38.03 42.60 -3.75
N PRO A 220 -38.84 43.49 -4.35
CA PRO A 220 -39.45 44.59 -3.63
C PRO A 220 -40.69 44.15 -2.84
N CYS A 221 -40.51 43.84 -1.55
CA CYS A 221 -41.61 43.96 -0.60
C CYS A 221 -42.00 45.43 -0.47
N GLN A 222 -43.12 45.81 -1.09
CA GLN A 222 -43.76 47.09 -0.82
C GLN A 222 -44.09 47.20 0.68
N HIS A 223 -43.75 48.31 1.32
CA HIS A 223 -44.50 49.01 2.38
C HIS A 223 -43.79 50.34 2.70
N ASN A 224 -44.53 51.34 3.19
CA ASN A 224 -44.16 52.77 3.10
C ASN A 224 -42.86 53.19 3.85
N PRO A 225 -41.94 53.90 3.18
CA PRO A 225 -40.87 54.65 3.85
C PRO A 225 -41.35 56.07 4.19
N ASN A 226 -41.93 56.27 5.38
CA ASN A 226 -42.33 57.61 5.80
C ASN A 226 -42.28 57.83 7.32
N GLN A 227 -41.10 58.21 7.85
CA GLN A 227 -40.96 59.10 9.02
C GLN A 227 -39.50 59.57 9.22
N LEU A 228 -39.34 60.90 9.34
CA LEU A 228 -38.27 61.68 10.02
C LEU A 228 -36.79 61.42 9.59
N LEU A 229 -36.16 62.35 8.84
CA LEU A 229 -35.41 63.54 9.32
C LEU A 229 -34.15 63.21 10.18
N SER A 230 -33.00 63.90 10.05
CA SER A 230 -32.57 64.90 9.05
C SER A 230 -31.04 65.15 9.08
N LEU A 231 -30.54 65.62 7.93
CA LEU A 231 -29.27 66.31 7.58
C LEU A 231 -28.59 67.21 8.65
N PRO A 232 -27.33 67.71 8.44
CA PRO A 232 -26.31 67.36 7.42
C PRO A 232 -24.86 67.15 7.96
N PHE A 233 -23.94 66.74 7.07
CA PHE A 233 -22.49 66.94 7.23
C PHE A 233 -22.07 68.34 6.73
N GLY A 234 -21.03 68.95 7.34
CA GLY A 234 -20.46 70.23 6.87
C GLY A 234 -18.97 70.37 7.22
N HIS A 235 -18.18 70.92 6.30
CA HIS A 235 -16.74 71.17 6.49
C HIS A 235 -16.45 72.51 7.18
N ARG A 236 -15.45 72.55 8.08
CA ARG A 236 -14.34 73.52 7.96
C ARG A 236 -13.10 73.12 8.77
N GLN A 237 -12.07 73.98 8.71
CA GLN A 237 -10.67 73.69 8.96
C GLN A 237 -10.16 74.12 10.36
N ASP A 238 -9.03 73.51 10.73
CA ASP A 238 -7.88 74.06 11.44
C ASP A 238 -8.07 75.01 12.63
N GLY A 239 -7.52 74.59 13.79
CA GLY A 239 -6.96 75.53 14.76
C GLY A 239 -7.34 75.32 16.23
N GLN A 240 -6.55 74.50 16.95
CA GLN A 240 -5.72 75.00 18.07
C GLN A 240 -4.86 73.90 18.69
N LYS A 241 -3.56 74.18 18.88
CA LYS A 241 -2.66 73.36 19.71
C LYS A 241 -2.60 73.96 21.13
N LYS A 242 -3.20 73.29 22.12
CA LYS A 242 -2.85 73.32 23.56
C LYS A 242 -3.76 72.35 24.33
N ALA A 243 -3.42 72.07 25.60
CA ALA A 243 -4.14 71.13 26.48
C ALA A 243 -4.18 69.66 25.99
N CYS A 244 -3.01 69.05 25.84
CA CYS A 244 -2.82 67.61 25.95
C CYS A 244 -2.03 67.31 27.24
N LEU A 245 -2.11 66.07 27.76
CA LEU A 245 -1.49 65.60 29.03
C LEU A 245 -2.16 66.11 30.33
N GLU A 246 -3.33 65.54 30.66
CA GLU A 246 -3.69 65.18 32.07
C GLU A 246 -4.97 64.32 32.15
N SER A 247 -5.94 64.55 31.27
CA SER A 247 -7.27 63.90 31.31
C SER A 247 -7.31 62.41 30.91
N THR A 248 -6.21 61.84 30.40
CA THR A 248 -6.19 60.50 29.78
C THR A 248 -6.29 59.34 30.79
N HIS A 249 -5.84 59.52 32.04
CA HIS A 249 -5.78 58.44 33.02
C HIS A 249 -7.15 58.07 33.64
N ALA A 250 -8.06 59.03 33.79
CA ALA A 250 -9.38 58.80 34.37
C ALA A 250 -10.29 57.97 33.45
N LEU A 251 -10.32 58.31 32.15
CA LEU A 251 -11.12 57.62 31.14
C LEU A 251 -10.69 56.15 30.96
N GLY A 252 -9.41 55.83 31.16
CA GLY A 252 -8.92 54.44 31.13
C GLY A 252 -9.58 53.53 32.17
N ARG A 253 -9.74 53.99 33.42
CA ARG A 253 -10.37 53.21 34.50
C ARG A 253 -11.89 53.06 34.32
N LEU A 254 -12.57 54.10 33.84
CA LEU A 254 -14.00 54.03 33.49
C LEU A 254 -14.25 53.09 32.31
N ARG A 255 -13.41 53.12 31.27
CA ARG A 255 -13.51 52.23 30.12
C ARG A 255 -13.25 50.76 30.48
N LEU A 256 -12.37 50.48 31.44
CA LEU A 256 -12.17 49.14 31.99
C LEU A 256 -13.39 48.64 32.79
N ARG A 257 -14.05 49.49 33.59
CA ARG A 257 -15.28 49.11 34.31
C ARG A 257 -16.48 48.92 33.37
N LEU A 258 -16.68 49.79 32.37
CA LEU A 258 -17.73 49.61 31.36
C LEU A 258 -17.51 48.35 30.50
N ASN A 259 -16.25 48.01 30.21
CA ASN A 259 -15.90 46.76 29.54
C ASN A 259 -16.09 45.49 30.40
N ALA A 260 -16.30 45.59 31.72
CA ALA A 260 -16.59 44.42 32.55
C ALA A 260 -17.98 43.86 32.22
N ASN A 261 -19.01 44.70 32.22
CA ASN A 261 -20.40 44.28 32.01
C ASN A 261 -20.69 43.85 30.57
N THR A 262 -19.97 44.37 29.57
CA THR A 262 -20.13 43.95 28.16
C THR A 262 -19.43 42.61 27.84
N ASN A 263 -18.53 42.13 28.69
CA ASN A 263 -17.86 40.83 28.52
C ASN A 263 -18.65 39.63 29.08
N ALA A 264 -19.85 39.85 29.63
CA ALA A 264 -20.66 38.81 30.26
C ALA A 264 -21.25 37.76 29.30
N LEU A 265 -21.35 38.06 27.99
CA LEU A 265 -22.16 37.27 27.03
C LEU A 265 -21.37 36.70 25.84
N ARG A 266 -20.20 36.09 26.10
CA ARG A 266 -19.59 35.10 25.17
C ARG A 266 -19.24 33.81 25.89
N ARG A 267 -20.12 32.80 25.73
CA ARG A 267 -19.99 31.45 26.31
C ARG A 267 -18.60 30.79 26.11
N PRO A 268 -17.91 30.93 24.96
CA PRO A 268 -16.54 30.39 24.81
C PRO A 268 -15.49 31.06 25.72
N ASN A 269 -15.65 32.35 26.03
CA ASN A 269 -14.75 33.04 26.96
C ASN A 269 -15.02 32.58 28.41
N LEU A 270 -16.29 32.37 28.77
CA LEU A 270 -16.69 31.83 30.07
C LEU A 270 -16.23 30.37 30.24
N GLN A 271 -16.34 29.54 29.21
CA GLN A 271 -15.83 28.17 29.15
C GLN A 271 -14.32 28.11 29.46
N HIS A 272 -13.51 29.01 28.87
CA HIS A 272 -12.09 29.10 29.17
C HIS A 272 -11.81 29.56 30.62
N LYS A 273 -12.61 30.51 31.14
CA LYS A 273 -12.48 30.98 32.53
C LYS A 273 -12.78 29.87 33.54
N ILE A 274 -13.91 29.17 33.39
CA ILE A 274 -14.29 28.06 34.28
C ILE A 274 -13.23 26.97 34.26
N LYS A 275 -12.70 26.58 33.09
CA LYS A 275 -11.64 25.57 32.97
C LYS A 275 -10.31 25.96 33.60
N LYS A 276 -10.08 27.24 33.90
CA LYS A 276 -8.90 27.70 34.63
C LYS A 276 -9.16 27.75 36.14
N ASP A 277 -10.27 28.37 36.55
CA ASP A 277 -10.55 28.66 37.96
C ASP A 277 -12.00 28.23 38.34
N PRO A 278 -12.33 26.92 38.43
CA PRO A 278 -13.72 26.45 38.52
C PRO A 278 -14.50 26.99 39.73
N LYS A 279 -13.86 27.07 40.91
CA LYS A 279 -14.54 27.47 42.16
C LYS A 279 -15.12 28.90 42.09
N SER A 280 -14.52 29.78 41.30
CA SER A 280 -14.89 31.20 41.22
C SER A 280 -16.04 31.51 40.25
N TYR A 281 -16.40 30.56 39.38
CA TYR A 281 -17.36 30.76 38.29
C TYR A 281 -18.58 29.82 38.39
N ILE A 282 -18.88 29.34 39.60
CA ILE A 282 -19.97 28.40 39.86
C ILE A 282 -21.36 29.06 39.77
N GLU A 283 -21.47 30.36 40.09
CA GLU A 283 -22.71 31.13 39.97
C GLU A 283 -23.02 31.46 38.50
N ASP A 284 -22.02 31.93 37.74
CA ASP A 284 -22.11 32.10 36.27
C ASP A 284 -22.55 30.79 35.59
N PHE A 285 -22.03 29.64 36.06
CA PHE A 285 -22.43 28.34 35.53
C PHE A 285 -23.88 27.98 35.88
N ARG A 286 -24.30 28.14 37.14
CA ARG A 286 -25.70 27.94 37.56
C ARG A 286 -26.67 28.80 36.76
N ALA A 287 -26.34 30.06 36.49
CA ALA A 287 -27.16 30.94 35.66
C ALA A 287 -27.34 30.43 34.22
N GLN A 288 -26.30 29.81 33.63
CA GLN A 288 -26.43 29.13 32.33
C GLN A 288 -27.17 27.79 32.42
N HIS A 289 -27.08 27.07 33.55
CA HIS A 289 -27.81 25.82 33.77
C HIS A 289 -29.33 26.05 33.85
N TYR A 290 -29.78 27.02 34.66
CA TYR A 290 -31.20 27.38 34.73
C TYR A 290 -31.75 27.88 33.39
N GLN A 291 -30.93 28.59 32.59
CA GLN A 291 -31.31 28.98 31.23
C GLN A 291 -31.47 27.76 30.31
N TYR A 292 -30.65 26.72 30.49
CA TYR A 292 -30.78 25.46 29.75
C TYR A 292 -32.01 24.66 30.16
N GLU A 293 -32.29 24.54 31.47
CA GLU A 293 -33.46 23.84 31.99
C GLU A 293 -34.75 24.47 31.47
N SER A 294 -34.89 25.80 31.56
CA SER A 294 -36.04 26.53 31.02
C SER A 294 -36.21 26.34 29.50
N HIS A 295 -35.13 26.43 28.72
CA HIS A 295 -35.20 26.20 27.27
C HIS A 295 -35.45 24.72 26.92
N ARG A 296 -35.03 23.76 27.75
CA ARG A 296 -35.38 22.33 27.61
C ARG A 296 -36.87 22.12 27.87
N GLU A 297 -37.42 22.66 28.95
CA GLU A 297 -38.85 22.49 29.30
C GLU A 297 -39.76 23.06 28.21
N ILE A 298 -39.47 24.27 27.71
CA ILE A 298 -40.17 24.86 26.57
C ILE A 298 -40.09 23.96 25.33
N PHE A 299 -38.92 23.36 25.06
CA PHE A 299 -38.74 22.46 23.92
C PHE A 299 -39.49 21.13 24.06
N MET A 300 -39.49 20.49 25.24
CA MET A 300 -40.23 19.25 25.49
C MET A 300 -41.75 19.48 25.45
N ALA A 301 -42.22 20.65 25.91
CA ALA A 301 -43.64 21.01 25.87
C ALA A 301 -44.15 21.32 24.45
N ALA A 302 -43.33 21.94 23.60
CA ALA A 302 -43.73 22.34 22.25
C ALA A 302 -42.57 22.33 21.22
N PRO A 303 -42.12 21.15 20.76
CA PRO A 303 -40.93 21.02 19.91
C PRO A 303 -41.09 21.61 18.49
N SER A 304 -42.29 22.06 18.10
CA SER A 304 -42.61 22.63 16.79
C SER A 304 -42.83 24.15 16.78
N SER A 305 -43.00 24.81 17.93
CA SER A 305 -43.24 26.27 18.03
C SER A 305 -42.00 27.07 18.47
N ALA A 306 -40.90 26.38 18.81
CA ALA A 306 -39.66 27.00 19.24
C ALA A 306 -39.11 27.98 18.18
N THR A 307 -38.96 29.26 18.57
CA THR A 307 -38.38 30.29 17.71
C THR A 307 -36.92 29.95 17.39
N ASP A 308 -36.48 30.20 16.15
CA ASP A 308 -35.11 29.90 15.67
C ASP A 308 -34.02 30.47 16.59
N THR A 309 -34.21 31.70 17.10
CA THR A 309 -33.32 32.32 18.10
C THR A 309 -33.18 31.52 19.40
N GLY A 310 -34.26 30.86 19.86
CA GLY A 310 -34.25 29.94 21.00
C GLY A 310 -33.54 28.62 20.68
N LEU A 311 -33.73 28.08 19.47
CA LEU A 311 -33.00 26.88 19.03
C LEU A 311 -31.49 27.15 18.89
N ILE A 312 -31.08 28.35 18.47
CA ILE A 312 -29.67 28.79 18.51
C ILE A 312 -29.19 28.89 19.97
N SER A 313 -29.95 29.52 20.86
CA SER A 313 -29.54 29.68 22.27
C SER A 313 -29.39 28.34 23.00
N LEU A 314 -30.25 27.36 22.70
CA LEU A 314 -30.23 25.99 23.23
C LEU A 314 -29.05 25.17 22.68
N ARG A 315 -28.77 25.25 21.36
CA ARG A 315 -27.57 24.63 20.73
C ARG A 315 -26.29 25.06 21.46
N ASP A 316 -26.14 26.36 21.71
CA ASP A 316 -24.96 26.93 22.37
C ASP A 316 -24.89 26.62 23.88
N LEU A 317 -26.03 26.39 24.55
CA LEU A 317 -26.05 25.94 25.96
C LEU A 317 -25.61 24.49 26.11
N ILE A 318 -26.12 23.59 25.26
CA ILE A 318 -25.76 22.17 25.26
C ILE A 318 -24.26 22.00 24.98
N ASP A 319 -23.72 22.77 24.03
CA ASP A 319 -22.28 22.78 23.74
C ASP A 319 -21.46 23.33 24.91
N PHE A 320 -21.90 24.42 25.55
CA PHE A 320 -21.24 24.99 26.73
C PHE A 320 -21.23 24.03 27.94
N ILE A 321 -22.39 23.48 28.32
CA ILE A 321 -22.52 22.60 29.49
C ILE A 321 -21.76 21.30 29.29
N SER A 322 -21.90 20.63 28.13
CA SER A 322 -21.13 19.40 27.86
C SER A 322 -19.62 19.64 27.91
N HIS A 323 -19.13 20.79 27.45
CA HIS A 323 -17.73 21.17 27.57
C HIS A 323 -17.25 21.48 28.99
N VAL A 324 -18.14 21.67 29.98
CA VAL A 324 -17.85 22.07 31.37
C VAL A 324 -18.30 21.05 32.43
N ALA A 325 -19.07 20.02 32.06
CA ALA A 325 -19.63 19.01 32.98
C ALA A 325 -18.60 18.18 33.80
N ASP A 326 -17.32 18.22 33.42
CA ASP A 326 -16.17 17.69 34.16
C ASP A 326 -15.79 18.56 35.37
N CYS A 327 -16.07 19.86 35.33
CA CYS A 327 -15.76 20.80 36.40
C CYS A 327 -16.80 20.82 37.53
N TYR A 328 -18.04 20.38 37.27
CA TYR A 328 -19.17 20.43 38.20
C TYR A 328 -20.01 19.13 38.18
N PRO A 329 -19.43 17.99 38.62
CA PRO A 329 -20.11 16.69 38.55
C PRO A 329 -21.42 16.64 39.35
N ASP A 330 -21.58 17.46 40.38
CA ASP A 330 -22.80 17.48 41.22
C ASP A 330 -24.02 18.11 40.55
N ILE A 331 -23.82 19.11 39.68
CA ILE A 331 -24.90 19.79 38.96
C ILE A 331 -25.26 19.00 37.69
N CYS A 332 -24.27 18.42 37.02
CA CYS A 332 -24.45 17.78 35.72
C CYS A 332 -24.87 16.29 35.77
N LYS A 333 -25.41 15.77 36.90
CA LYS A 333 -25.77 14.34 37.05
C LYS A 333 -26.90 13.92 36.11
N ASP A 334 -27.93 14.75 35.98
CA ASP A 334 -29.12 14.44 35.18
C ASP A 334 -28.96 14.84 33.70
N PHE A 335 -28.06 15.79 33.40
CA PHE A 335 -27.81 16.31 32.06
C PHE A 335 -27.59 15.21 30.99
N PRO A 336 -26.78 14.15 31.22
CA PRO A 336 -26.70 13.00 30.31
C PRO A 336 -28.04 12.36 29.97
N GLN A 337 -28.93 12.15 30.96
CA GLN A 337 -30.24 11.55 30.74
C GLN A 337 -31.17 12.51 30.01
N GLN A 338 -31.19 13.78 30.41
CA GLN A 338 -31.99 14.83 29.77
C GLN A 338 -31.68 14.99 28.26
N LEU A 339 -30.44 14.76 27.83
CA LEU A 339 -30.05 14.72 26.40
C LEU A 339 -30.48 13.41 25.70
N ILE A 340 -30.53 12.29 26.42
CA ILE A 340 -31.00 10.99 25.92
C ILE A 340 -32.51 11.04 25.68
N ASP A 341 -33.30 11.52 26.65
CA ASP A 341 -34.77 11.60 26.55
C ASP A 341 -35.19 12.48 25.36
N MET A 342 -34.61 13.69 25.28
CA MET A 342 -34.84 14.63 24.18
C MET A 342 -34.50 14.03 22.81
N LEU A 343 -33.48 13.18 22.73
CA LEU A 343 -33.17 12.44 21.51
C LEU A 343 -34.13 11.29 21.25
N MET A 344 -34.50 10.48 22.25
CA MET A 344 -35.35 9.30 22.05
C MET A 344 -36.81 9.68 21.70
N GLU A 345 -37.36 10.71 22.35
CA GLU A 345 -38.75 11.12 22.16
C GLU A 345 -38.96 12.02 20.93
N HIS A 346 -37.97 12.83 20.54
CA HIS A 346 -38.13 13.87 19.51
C HIS A 346 -37.21 13.72 18.29
N HIS A 347 -36.58 12.55 18.08
CA HIS A 347 -35.62 12.31 16.97
C HIS A 347 -36.13 12.64 15.56
N LEU A 348 -37.46 12.68 15.34
CA LEU A 348 -38.08 13.06 14.07
C LEU A 348 -38.22 14.58 13.89
N VAL A 349 -38.61 15.29 14.96
CA VAL A 349 -39.04 16.70 14.94
C VAL A 349 -37.87 17.68 15.09
N LEU A 350 -36.87 17.34 15.92
CA LEU A 350 -35.67 18.16 16.20
C LEU A 350 -35.05 18.82 14.95
N GLU A 351 -34.53 20.04 15.05
CA GLU A 351 -33.77 20.64 13.95
C GLU A 351 -32.50 19.82 13.63
N THR A 352 -32.09 19.73 12.35
CA THR A 352 -30.93 18.91 11.94
C THR A 352 -29.66 19.27 12.72
N GLU A 353 -29.32 20.56 12.83
CA GLU A 353 -28.11 20.99 13.55
C GLU A 353 -28.18 20.67 15.05
N LEU A 354 -29.37 20.80 15.67
CA LEU A 354 -29.59 20.44 17.07
C LEU A 354 -29.40 18.91 17.27
N ARG A 355 -29.89 18.05 16.36
CA ARG A 355 -29.59 16.60 16.39
C ARG A 355 -28.09 16.32 16.34
N GLU A 356 -27.36 16.99 15.45
CA GLU A 356 -25.90 16.81 15.31
C GLU A 356 -25.14 17.31 16.57
N LYS A 357 -25.59 18.40 17.19
CA LYS A 357 -25.06 18.92 18.47
C LYS A 357 -25.37 18.00 19.66
N LEU A 358 -26.59 17.47 19.77
CA LEU A 358 -26.99 16.53 20.83
C LEU A 358 -26.12 15.26 20.80
N VAL A 359 -26.02 14.60 19.64
CA VAL A 359 -25.18 13.41 19.47
C VAL A 359 -23.68 13.73 19.64
N GLY A 360 -23.24 14.90 19.17
CA GLY A 360 -21.88 15.39 19.40
C GLY A 360 -21.54 15.56 20.88
N SER A 361 -22.50 16.06 21.67
CA SER A 361 -22.37 16.33 23.09
C SER A 361 -22.38 15.05 23.93
N LEU A 362 -23.25 14.07 23.63
CA LEU A 362 -23.20 12.75 24.27
C LEU A 362 -21.85 12.04 24.06
N VAL A 363 -21.29 12.10 22.85
CA VAL A 363 -19.95 11.56 22.55
C VAL A 363 -18.85 12.34 23.29
N LEU A 364 -19.04 13.64 23.54
CA LEU A 364 -18.09 14.44 24.32
C LEU A 364 -18.17 14.15 25.82
N LEU A 365 -19.36 13.95 26.38
CA LEU A 365 -19.57 13.50 27.77
C LEU A 365 -18.95 12.11 28.00
N LYS A 366 -19.11 11.18 27.05
CA LYS A 366 -18.43 9.88 27.11
C LYS A 366 -16.90 10.00 27.04
N LYS A 367 -16.36 10.94 26.26
CA LYS A 367 -14.91 11.23 26.23
C LYS A 367 -14.35 11.83 27.53
N LYS A 368 -15.22 12.24 28.45
CA LYS A 368 -14.91 12.64 29.82
C LYS A 368 -15.25 11.56 30.85
N GLU A 369 -15.61 10.35 30.38
CA GLU A 369 -15.95 9.18 31.21
C GLU A 369 -17.19 9.41 32.13
N ILE A 370 -18.02 10.42 31.82
CA ILE A 370 -19.29 10.73 32.51
C ILE A 370 -20.41 9.76 32.07
N ILE A 371 -20.30 9.17 30.88
CA ILE A 371 -21.25 8.20 30.31
C ILE A 371 -20.47 6.96 29.91
N ASP A 372 -20.95 5.78 30.27
CA ASP A 372 -20.37 4.50 29.82
C ASP A 372 -20.71 4.17 28.36
N SER A 373 -19.82 3.41 27.71
CA SER A 373 -19.95 2.92 26.34
C SER A 373 -21.23 2.09 26.11
N GLU A 374 -21.70 1.29 27.08
CA GLU A 374 -22.94 0.51 26.93
C GLU A 374 -24.14 1.45 26.85
N ARG A 375 -24.27 2.39 27.81
CA ARG A 375 -25.37 3.37 27.86
C ARG A 375 -25.37 4.28 26.62
N LEU A 376 -24.21 4.72 26.15
CA LEU A 376 -24.11 5.50 24.92
C LEU A 376 -24.60 4.69 23.70
N LEU A 377 -24.09 3.48 23.49
CA LEU A 377 -24.46 2.70 22.30
C LEU A 377 -25.93 2.27 22.33
N HIS A 378 -26.48 1.87 23.48
CA HIS A 378 -27.90 1.51 23.62
C HIS A 378 -28.87 2.65 23.24
N THR A 379 -28.45 3.92 23.29
CA THR A 379 -29.28 5.05 22.84
C THR A 379 -29.07 5.40 21.37
N LEU A 380 -27.83 5.33 20.85
CA LEU A 380 -27.54 5.63 19.44
C LEU A 380 -28.08 4.57 18.46
N PHE A 381 -28.14 3.30 18.87
CA PHE A 381 -28.57 2.19 18.01
C PHE A 381 -30.05 2.25 17.59
N PRO A 382 -31.04 2.42 18.49
CA PRO A 382 -32.45 2.59 18.11
C PRO A 382 -32.66 3.77 17.18
N ILE A 383 -32.01 4.91 17.46
CA ILE A 383 -32.15 6.15 16.67
C ILE A 383 -31.60 5.99 15.24
N LEU A 384 -30.51 5.22 15.05
CA LEU A 384 -29.97 4.88 13.72
C LEU A 384 -30.98 4.10 12.87
N VAL A 385 -31.75 3.22 13.51
CA VAL A 385 -32.75 2.36 12.86
C VAL A 385 -34.04 3.13 12.56
N SER A 386 -34.56 3.88 13.53
CA SER A 386 -35.85 4.60 13.41
C SER A 386 -35.78 5.88 12.55
N THR A 387 -34.68 6.62 12.60
CA THR A 387 -34.57 7.93 11.94
C THR A 387 -34.55 7.81 10.42
N PRO A 388 -35.38 8.55 9.65
CA PRO A 388 -35.34 8.54 8.19
C PRO A 388 -34.19 9.35 7.58
N SER A 389 -33.70 10.39 8.28
CA SER A 389 -32.68 11.32 7.76
C SER A 389 -31.34 10.65 7.40
N LYS A 390 -30.86 10.93 6.19
CA LYS A 390 -29.59 10.42 5.65
C LYS A 390 -28.35 10.99 6.36
N THR A 391 -28.39 12.27 6.76
CA THR A 391 -27.25 12.94 7.43
C THR A 391 -27.04 12.40 8.83
N LEU A 392 -28.11 12.37 9.65
CA LEU A 392 -28.01 11.87 11.03
C LEU A 392 -27.60 10.40 11.07
N ARG A 393 -28.13 9.55 10.17
CA ARG A 393 -27.69 8.15 10.02
C ARG A 393 -26.18 8.04 9.76
N ALA A 394 -25.63 8.88 8.88
CA ALA A 394 -24.20 8.87 8.57
C ALA A 394 -23.35 9.32 9.77
N LEU A 395 -23.79 10.36 10.49
CA LEU A 395 -23.14 10.81 11.72
C LEU A 395 -23.19 9.73 12.81
N LEU A 396 -24.36 9.18 13.11
CA LEU A 396 -24.56 8.11 14.10
C LEU A 396 -23.66 6.90 13.80
N PHE A 397 -23.63 6.44 12.55
CA PHE A 397 -22.78 5.34 12.10
C PHE A 397 -21.28 5.64 12.34
N GLN A 398 -20.81 6.85 11.99
CA GLN A 398 -19.42 7.27 12.26
C GLN A 398 -19.11 7.38 13.76
N LYS A 399 -20.07 7.83 14.59
CA LYS A 399 -19.87 7.89 16.05
C LYS A 399 -19.83 6.51 16.68
N ILE A 400 -20.73 5.60 16.29
CA ILE A 400 -20.76 4.20 16.77
C ILE A 400 -19.45 3.48 16.42
N LEU A 401 -18.95 3.62 15.17
CA LEU A 401 -17.66 3.03 14.79
C LEU A 401 -16.46 3.68 15.49
N SER A 402 -16.46 5.01 15.63
CA SER A 402 -15.43 5.71 16.41
C SER A 402 -15.43 5.27 17.88
N GLU A 403 -16.59 4.92 18.42
CA GLU A 403 -16.76 4.54 19.81
C GLU A 403 -16.32 3.10 20.06
N LEU A 404 -16.79 2.15 19.25
CA LEU A 404 -16.34 0.75 19.30
C LEU A 404 -14.82 0.63 19.06
N ARG A 405 -14.24 1.47 18.19
CA ARG A 405 -12.78 1.59 18.04
C ARG A 405 -12.10 2.14 19.29
N THR A 406 -12.69 3.13 19.97
CA THR A 406 -12.09 3.72 21.17
C THR A 406 -12.13 2.74 22.34
N ALA A 407 -13.26 2.04 22.53
CA ALA A 407 -13.42 1.03 23.57
C ALA A 407 -12.45 -0.16 23.40
N ASN A 408 -12.20 -0.60 22.16
CA ASN A 408 -11.27 -1.70 21.85
C ASN A 408 -9.81 -1.22 21.57
N SER A 409 -9.44 0.01 21.94
CA SER A 409 -8.14 0.61 21.54
C SER A 409 -6.93 0.21 22.39
N LYS A 410 -7.14 -0.34 23.60
CA LYS A 410 -6.09 -0.84 24.50
C LYS A 410 -6.14 -2.37 24.59
N THR A 411 -7.34 -2.90 24.82
CA THR A 411 -7.67 -4.32 24.93
C THR A 411 -9.06 -4.54 24.34
N THR A 412 -9.39 -5.76 23.94
CA THR A 412 -10.73 -6.12 23.45
C THR A 412 -11.74 -6.14 24.59
N ASN A 413 -12.76 -5.27 24.55
CA ASN A 413 -13.85 -5.28 25.53
C ASN A 413 -14.90 -6.31 25.13
N HIS A 414 -14.67 -7.57 25.49
CA HIS A 414 -15.55 -8.68 25.13
C HIS A 414 -16.97 -8.54 25.71
N LYS A 415 -17.17 -7.85 26.85
CA LYS A 415 -18.52 -7.57 27.40
C LYS A 415 -19.30 -6.66 26.44
N LEU A 416 -18.71 -5.52 26.06
CA LEU A 416 -19.30 -4.58 25.12
C LEU A 416 -19.48 -5.19 23.72
N ASN A 417 -18.49 -5.94 23.24
CA ASN A 417 -18.58 -6.60 21.93
C ASN A 417 -19.72 -7.64 21.94
N ARG A 418 -19.84 -8.48 22.98
CA ARG A 418 -20.88 -9.52 23.10
C ARG A 418 -22.28 -8.95 23.25
N THR A 419 -22.47 -7.84 23.96
CA THR A 419 -23.78 -7.15 24.03
C THR A 419 -24.15 -6.55 22.69
N MET A 420 -23.25 -5.81 22.05
CA MET A 420 -23.52 -5.17 20.75
C MET A 420 -23.73 -6.18 19.62
N GLN A 421 -22.96 -7.28 19.57
CA GLN A 421 -23.22 -8.40 18.66
C GLN A 421 -24.61 -9.00 18.86
N THR A 422 -25.09 -9.12 20.11
CA THR A 422 -26.44 -9.62 20.39
C THR A 422 -27.52 -8.65 19.91
N VAL A 423 -27.33 -7.34 20.08
CA VAL A 423 -28.23 -6.32 19.51
C VAL A 423 -28.28 -6.41 17.98
N LEU A 424 -27.13 -6.60 17.32
CA LEU A 424 -27.05 -6.75 15.87
C LEU A 424 -27.64 -8.08 15.35
N PHE A 425 -27.47 -9.18 16.09
CA PHE A 425 -28.10 -10.46 15.81
C PHE A 425 -29.63 -10.33 15.86
N ASN A 426 -30.16 -9.79 16.96
CA ASN A 426 -31.60 -9.59 17.15
C ASN A 426 -32.20 -8.68 16.05
N LEU A 427 -31.46 -7.67 15.58
CA LEU A 427 -31.88 -6.78 14.49
C LEU A 427 -31.98 -7.47 13.11
N VAL A 428 -31.31 -8.61 12.93
CA VAL A 428 -31.37 -9.43 11.71
C VAL A 428 -32.42 -10.53 11.83
N THR A 429 -32.57 -11.13 13.02
CA THR A 429 -33.49 -12.26 13.24
C THR A 429 -34.94 -11.84 13.51
N SER A 430 -35.22 -10.68 14.12
CA SER A 430 -36.59 -10.24 14.42
C SER A 430 -37.40 -9.93 13.15
N ASP A 431 -36.77 -9.24 12.19
CA ASP A 431 -37.43 -8.67 11.01
C ASP A 431 -36.76 -9.18 9.72
N ARG A 432 -36.75 -10.49 9.46
CA ARG A 432 -36.04 -11.09 8.29
C ARG A 432 -36.44 -10.53 6.91
N THR A 433 -37.57 -9.84 6.79
CA THR A 433 -38.04 -9.14 5.56
C THR A 433 -37.55 -7.69 5.46
N SER A 434 -37.11 -7.08 6.56
CA SER A 434 -36.94 -5.63 6.70
C SER A 434 -35.53 -5.15 6.35
N ALA A 435 -35.44 -3.90 5.89
CA ALA A 435 -34.16 -3.28 5.56
C ALA A 435 -33.32 -2.88 6.80
N LYS A 436 -33.84 -3.05 8.03
CA LYS A 436 -33.16 -2.72 9.29
C LYS A 436 -31.81 -3.44 9.44
N GLY A 437 -31.75 -4.73 9.11
CA GLY A 437 -30.54 -5.57 9.17
C GLY A 437 -29.37 -5.08 8.29
N LEU A 438 -29.61 -4.19 7.33
CA LEU A 438 -28.55 -3.54 6.55
C LEU A 438 -27.58 -2.72 7.42
N TRP A 439 -28.01 -2.25 8.59
CA TRP A 439 -27.12 -1.56 9.53
C TRP A 439 -26.21 -2.52 10.31
N ALA A 440 -26.70 -3.71 10.67
CA ALA A 440 -25.88 -4.76 11.26
C ALA A 440 -24.72 -5.14 10.34
N ILE A 441 -25.03 -5.48 9.08
CA ILE A 441 -24.05 -5.81 8.02
C ILE A 441 -22.96 -4.74 7.85
N LYS A 442 -23.35 -3.45 7.86
CA LYS A 442 -22.40 -2.36 7.66
C LYS A 442 -21.46 -2.20 8.84
N ILE A 443 -21.95 -2.44 10.06
CA ILE A 443 -21.16 -2.30 11.29
C ILE A 443 -20.24 -3.51 11.45
N THR A 444 -20.73 -4.74 11.28
CA THR A 444 -19.90 -5.96 11.30
C THR A 444 -18.80 -5.90 10.24
N ARG A 445 -19.11 -5.52 8.99
CA ARG A 445 -18.10 -5.42 7.92
C ARG A 445 -17.02 -4.37 8.22
N GLU A 446 -17.39 -3.17 8.68
CA GLU A 446 -16.41 -2.14 9.04
C GLU A 446 -15.51 -2.57 10.22
N LEU A 447 -16.03 -3.36 11.17
CA LEU A 447 -15.25 -3.85 12.30
C LEU A 447 -14.36 -5.06 11.94
N TRP A 448 -14.79 -5.90 11.00
CA TRP A 448 -13.98 -6.99 10.41
C TRP A 448 -12.78 -6.46 9.64
N LYS A 449 -13.02 -5.53 8.69
CA LYS A 449 -11.96 -4.84 7.92
C LYS A 449 -10.90 -4.15 8.79
N ARG A 450 -11.25 -3.80 10.03
CA ARG A 450 -10.39 -3.09 10.98
C ARG A 450 -9.73 -4.02 12.02
N GLN A 451 -9.88 -5.34 11.86
CA GLN A 451 -9.43 -6.37 12.81
C GLN A 451 -9.97 -6.20 14.25
N ILE A 452 -11.11 -5.51 14.44
CA ILE A 452 -11.69 -5.26 15.77
C ILE A 452 -12.59 -6.44 16.20
N TRP A 453 -13.35 -7.01 15.26
CA TRP A 453 -14.15 -8.21 15.47
C TRP A 453 -13.68 -9.30 14.51
N THR A 454 -13.01 -10.32 15.04
CA THR A 454 -12.59 -11.55 14.35
C THR A 454 -13.28 -12.81 14.92
N GLU A 455 -14.17 -12.62 15.90
CA GLU A 455 -14.86 -13.69 16.64
C GLU A 455 -15.95 -14.38 15.78
N ALA A 456 -16.14 -15.69 15.95
CA ALA A 456 -17.13 -16.48 15.21
C ALA A 456 -18.57 -15.94 15.32
N LYS A 457 -18.94 -15.29 16.44
CA LYS A 457 -20.26 -14.66 16.59
C LYS A 457 -20.50 -13.46 15.66
N ALA A 458 -19.44 -12.76 15.22
CA ALA A 458 -19.57 -11.75 14.17
C ALA A 458 -19.88 -12.39 12.81
N VAL A 459 -19.34 -13.59 12.55
CA VAL A 459 -19.62 -14.41 11.36
C VAL A 459 -21.04 -14.98 11.41
N GLU A 460 -21.53 -15.40 12.57
CA GLU A 460 -22.90 -15.87 12.79
C GLU A 460 -23.97 -14.82 12.42
N VAL A 461 -23.78 -13.56 12.83
CA VAL A 461 -24.64 -12.44 12.39
C VAL A 461 -24.67 -12.30 10.85
N MET A 462 -23.56 -12.65 10.18
CA MET A 462 -23.45 -12.59 8.72
C MET A 462 -24.00 -13.86 8.02
N LYS A 463 -23.95 -15.03 8.67
CA LYS A 463 -24.68 -16.26 8.27
C LYS A 463 -26.18 -15.96 8.22
N GLU A 464 -26.73 -15.42 9.30
CA GLU A 464 -28.15 -15.04 9.38
C GLU A 464 -28.54 -13.93 8.40
N ALA A 465 -27.67 -12.92 8.21
CA ALA A 465 -27.90 -11.88 7.21
C ALA A 465 -28.02 -12.44 5.78
N ALA A 466 -27.22 -13.45 5.42
CA ALA A 466 -27.31 -14.12 4.13
C ALA A 466 -28.57 -15.02 3.98
N LEU A 467 -29.13 -15.53 5.09
CA LEU A 467 -30.38 -16.33 5.12
C LEU A 467 -31.67 -15.49 5.22
N SER A 468 -31.55 -14.17 5.34
CA SER A 468 -32.68 -13.22 5.32
C SER A 468 -33.45 -13.22 3.98
N GLU A 469 -34.58 -12.50 3.91
CA GLU A 469 -35.42 -12.41 2.69
C GLU A 469 -35.28 -11.06 1.98
N ASN A 470 -34.63 -10.09 2.62
CA ASN A 470 -34.42 -8.79 2.03
C ASN A 470 -33.18 -8.82 1.12
N GLU A 471 -33.40 -8.65 -0.19
CA GLU A 471 -32.39 -8.55 -1.25
C GLU A 471 -31.08 -7.84 -0.84
N LYS A 472 -31.19 -6.68 -0.19
CA LYS A 472 -30.04 -5.83 0.20
C LYS A 472 -29.31 -6.34 1.43
N VAL A 473 -30.00 -7.10 2.29
CA VAL A 473 -29.43 -7.77 3.46
C VAL A 473 -28.72 -9.06 3.01
N VAL A 474 -29.34 -9.87 2.16
CA VAL A 474 -28.74 -11.06 1.53
C VAL A 474 -27.45 -10.70 0.78
N VAL A 475 -27.51 -9.76 -0.16
CA VAL A 475 -26.32 -9.32 -0.93
C VAL A 475 -25.26 -8.70 -0.02
N GLY A 476 -25.67 -8.06 1.09
CA GLY A 476 -24.76 -7.51 2.10
C GLY A 476 -24.02 -8.58 2.90
N GLY A 477 -24.68 -9.68 3.25
CA GLY A 477 -24.09 -10.87 3.88
C GLY A 477 -23.19 -11.64 2.91
N VAL A 478 -23.67 -11.96 1.72
CA VAL A 478 -22.92 -12.72 0.70
C VAL A 478 -21.62 -12.00 0.30
N ARG A 479 -21.66 -10.69 0.07
CA ARG A 479 -20.46 -9.90 -0.28
C ARG A 479 -19.45 -9.77 0.86
N PHE A 480 -19.80 -10.10 2.10
CA PHE A 480 -18.84 -10.14 3.22
C PHE A 480 -18.00 -11.41 3.14
N PHE A 481 -18.59 -12.58 2.90
CA PHE A 481 -17.83 -13.83 2.72
C PHE A 481 -17.02 -13.90 1.41
N LEU A 482 -17.44 -13.18 0.37
CA LEU A 482 -16.71 -13.11 -0.91
C LEU A 482 -15.59 -12.05 -0.94
N GLY A 483 -15.74 -10.95 -0.20
CA GLY A 483 -14.85 -9.79 -0.32
C GLY A 483 -14.30 -9.26 1.00
N GLY A 484 -14.82 -9.64 2.16
CA GLY A 484 -14.41 -9.06 3.46
C GLY A 484 -12.94 -9.27 3.81
N ASP A 485 -12.34 -10.35 3.31
CA ASP A 485 -10.93 -10.67 3.51
C ASP A 485 -10.02 -9.98 2.47
N LYS A 486 -10.46 -9.84 1.20
CA LYS A 486 -9.72 -9.05 0.18
C LYS A 486 -9.78 -7.54 0.46
N GLU A 487 -10.95 -7.03 0.86
CA GLU A 487 -11.14 -5.67 1.35
C GLU A 487 -10.40 -5.39 2.69
N ARG A 488 -9.79 -6.41 3.31
CA ARG A 488 -8.90 -6.31 4.48
C ARG A 488 -7.44 -6.30 4.03
N GLU A 489 -7.02 -7.24 3.18
CA GLU A 489 -5.67 -7.29 2.59
C GLU A 489 -5.28 -5.96 1.94
N GLU A 490 -6.18 -5.38 1.14
CA GLU A 490 -6.00 -4.05 0.51
C GLU A 490 -5.70 -2.92 1.52
N LEU A 491 -6.30 -2.97 2.73
CA LEU A 491 -6.09 -1.97 3.78
C LEU A 491 -4.79 -2.20 4.57
N GLU A 492 -4.31 -3.44 4.64
CA GLU A 492 -3.02 -3.77 5.25
C GLU A 492 -1.86 -3.34 4.30
N ASP A 493 -2.04 -3.51 2.99
CA ASP A 493 -1.12 -3.02 1.95
C ASP A 493 -1.11 -1.49 1.81
N GLU A 494 -2.26 -0.79 1.88
CA GLU A 494 -2.29 0.69 1.94
C GLU A 494 -1.52 1.26 3.16
N SER A 495 -1.38 0.48 4.24
CA SER A 495 -0.54 0.83 5.40
C SER A 495 0.95 0.49 5.22
N SER A 496 1.34 -0.09 4.09
CA SER A 496 2.66 -0.71 3.87
C SER A 496 3.65 0.16 3.07
N ASP A 497 3.21 1.27 2.49
CA ASP A 497 3.93 2.10 1.49
C ASP A 497 5.29 2.70 1.96
N ASP A 498 5.70 2.45 3.20
CA ASP A 498 7.03 2.71 3.79
C ASP A 498 8.03 1.52 3.59
N GLU A 499 7.85 0.68 2.57
CA GLU A 499 8.70 -0.49 2.32
C GLU A 499 10.04 -0.16 1.62
N VAL A 500 11.13 -0.31 2.37
CA VAL A 500 12.50 -0.09 1.88
C VAL A 500 13.01 -1.34 1.17
N ASN A 501 12.91 -1.35 -0.17
CA ASN A 501 13.32 -2.48 -1.01
C ASN A 501 14.78 -2.93 -0.79
N VAL A 502 14.96 -4.05 -0.09
CA VAL A 502 16.27 -4.56 0.39
C VAL A 502 17.26 -4.82 -0.75
N GLY A 503 16.78 -5.26 -1.92
CA GLY A 503 17.60 -5.49 -3.10
C GLY A 503 18.28 -4.20 -3.61
N GLN A 504 17.55 -3.08 -3.62
CA GLN A 504 18.12 -1.78 -4.00
C GLN A 504 19.17 -1.30 -2.99
N VAL A 505 18.94 -1.50 -1.68
CA VAL A 505 19.91 -1.14 -0.62
C VAL A 505 21.19 -1.97 -0.74
N LYS A 506 21.07 -3.30 -0.90
CA LYS A 506 22.22 -4.20 -1.16
C LYS A 506 23.00 -3.77 -2.42
N HIS A 507 22.31 -3.44 -3.52
CA HIS A 507 22.97 -2.98 -4.75
C HIS A 507 23.67 -1.62 -4.59
N GLN A 508 23.06 -0.68 -3.87
CA GLN A 508 23.63 0.65 -3.63
C GLN A 508 24.88 0.61 -2.72
N LEU A 509 24.96 -0.36 -1.80
CA LEU A 509 26.16 -0.66 -1.02
C LEU A 509 27.32 -1.17 -1.89
N THR A 510 27.04 -2.03 -2.87
CA THR A 510 28.06 -2.63 -3.75
C THR A 510 28.72 -1.60 -4.69
N ILE A 511 27.99 -0.56 -5.09
CA ILE A 511 28.46 0.44 -6.07
C ILE A 511 29.36 1.53 -5.43
N ASN A 512 29.21 1.82 -4.13
CA ASN A 512 29.83 2.99 -3.49
C ASN A 512 30.99 2.60 -2.55
N LYS A 513 32.09 3.36 -2.56
CA LYS A 513 33.19 3.14 -1.60
C LYS A 513 32.68 3.20 -0.15
N LYS A 514 32.98 2.14 0.61
CA LYS A 514 32.51 1.94 2.00
C LYS A 514 32.97 3.09 2.91
N THR A 515 32.03 3.85 3.45
CA THR A 515 32.26 4.74 4.60
C THR A 515 31.55 4.15 5.81
N ARG A 516 32.24 4.03 6.96
CA ARG A 516 31.74 3.29 8.15
C ARG A 516 30.36 3.74 8.61
N LYS A 517 30.04 5.03 8.46
CA LYS A 517 28.72 5.62 8.79
C LYS A 517 27.61 5.24 7.81
N LYS A 518 27.89 5.07 6.51
CA LYS A 518 26.90 4.58 5.53
C LYS A 518 26.68 3.07 5.64
N ALA A 519 27.73 2.30 5.93
CA ALA A 519 27.62 0.87 6.21
C ALA A 519 26.65 0.62 7.37
N ARG A 520 26.93 1.19 8.56
CA ARG A 520 26.05 1.08 9.74
C ARG A 520 24.62 1.58 9.52
N ALA A 521 24.42 2.59 8.67
CA ALA A 521 23.08 3.10 8.36
C ALA A 521 22.27 2.13 7.47
N ALA A 522 22.91 1.55 6.44
CA ALA A 522 22.27 0.55 5.58
C ALA A 522 22.10 -0.80 6.30
N GLU A 523 23.05 -1.18 7.14
CA GLU A 523 22.98 -2.32 8.05
C GLU A 523 21.84 -2.18 9.06
N LYS A 524 21.65 -0.99 9.68
CA LYS A 524 20.48 -0.73 10.53
C LYS A 524 19.18 -0.76 9.72
N ALA A 525 19.17 -0.26 8.48
CA ALA A 525 18.01 -0.35 7.60
C ALA A 525 17.66 -1.80 7.21
N ILE A 526 18.67 -2.63 6.94
CA ILE A 526 18.52 -4.07 6.67
C ILE A 526 18.10 -4.82 7.94
N LYS A 527 18.61 -4.48 9.13
CA LYS A 527 18.13 -5.07 10.40
C LYS A 527 16.70 -4.63 10.73
N SER A 528 16.29 -3.39 10.43
CA SER A 528 14.89 -2.99 10.57
C SER A 528 13.98 -3.62 9.53
N ALA A 529 14.46 -3.83 8.29
CA ALA A 529 13.72 -4.57 7.27
C ALA A 529 13.57 -6.04 7.69
N ARG A 530 14.67 -6.75 8.00
CA ARG A 530 14.64 -8.15 8.48
C ARG A 530 13.87 -8.30 9.79
N ASN A 531 13.79 -7.28 10.66
CA ASN A 531 12.90 -7.30 11.83
C ASN A 531 11.42 -7.02 11.48
N LYS A 532 11.11 -6.24 10.44
CA LYS A 532 9.72 -6.04 9.96
C LYS A 532 9.23 -7.26 9.17
N GLU A 533 10.11 -7.87 8.37
CA GLU A 533 9.95 -9.17 7.73
C GLU A 533 9.81 -10.27 8.79
N LYS A 534 10.68 -10.33 9.81
CA LYS A 534 10.50 -11.26 10.95
C LYS A 534 9.21 -10.99 11.73
N LYS A 535 8.65 -9.77 11.77
CA LYS A 535 7.32 -9.53 12.36
C LYS A 535 6.13 -9.85 11.44
N ARG A 536 6.39 -10.26 10.20
CA ARG A 536 5.41 -10.82 9.24
C ARG A 536 5.55 -12.33 9.07
N GLY A 537 6.79 -12.82 9.15
CA GLY A 537 7.18 -14.24 9.02
C GLY A 537 7.40 -14.95 10.36
N GLN A 538 7.41 -14.24 11.49
CA GLN A 538 6.88 -14.80 12.73
C GLN A 538 5.43 -15.20 12.42
N PRO A 539 5.06 -16.48 12.56
CA PRO A 539 3.66 -16.84 12.52
C PRO A 539 3.04 -16.20 13.77
N ASN A 540 2.25 -15.14 13.57
CA ASN A 540 1.25 -14.81 14.57
C ASN A 540 0.28 -15.99 14.57
N VAL A 541 0.40 -16.91 15.54
CA VAL A 541 -0.45 -18.11 15.65
C VAL A 541 -1.83 -17.76 16.24
N MET A 542 -2.37 -16.62 15.84
CA MET A 542 -3.74 -16.61 15.38
C MET A 542 -3.69 -16.58 13.86
N LEU A 543 -3.85 -17.76 13.26
CA LEU A 543 -4.16 -17.91 11.84
C LEU A 543 -5.20 -16.84 11.47
N ASN A 544 -4.97 -16.14 10.36
CA ASN A 544 -5.96 -15.23 9.79
C ASN A 544 -7.10 -16.03 9.18
N PHE A 545 -7.89 -16.69 10.03
CA PHE A 545 -9.05 -17.47 9.65
C PHE A 545 -9.96 -16.60 8.79
N SER A 546 -10.12 -16.97 7.52
CA SER A 546 -11.17 -16.39 6.68
C SER A 546 -12.51 -16.53 7.39
N ALA A 547 -13.44 -15.60 7.14
CA ALA A 547 -14.80 -15.72 7.65
C ALA A 547 -15.47 -17.06 7.30
N LEU A 548 -14.96 -17.78 6.29
CA LEU A 548 -15.39 -19.12 5.91
C LEU A 548 -14.97 -20.22 6.89
N HIS A 549 -13.81 -20.10 7.56
CA HIS A 549 -13.29 -21.09 8.52
C HIS A 549 -13.98 -20.99 9.89
N LEU A 550 -14.56 -19.83 10.21
CA LEU A 550 -15.23 -19.53 11.47
C LEU A 550 -16.74 -19.85 11.45
N LEU A 551 -17.19 -20.64 10.48
CA LEU A 551 -18.58 -21.11 10.36
C LEU A 551 -18.79 -22.41 11.15
N HIS A 552 -19.60 -22.34 12.22
CA HIS A 552 -19.97 -23.50 13.06
C HIS A 552 -20.71 -24.62 12.27
N ASP A 553 -21.34 -24.29 11.16
CA ASP A 553 -22.00 -25.23 10.26
C ASP A 553 -21.93 -24.66 8.83
N PRO A 554 -21.03 -25.16 7.97
CA PRO A 554 -20.92 -24.75 6.58
C PRO A 554 -21.83 -25.56 5.64
N GLN A 555 -22.04 -26.87 5.88
CA GLN A 555 -22.90 -27.74 5.07
C GLN A 555 -24.36 -27.22 5.10
N GLY A 556 -24.98 -27.18 6.27
CA GLY A 556 -26.35 -26.72 6.46
C GLY A 556 -26.55 -25.25 6.06
N PHE A 557 -25.52 -24.39 6.20
CA PHE A 557 -25.56 -23.04 5.66
C PHE A 557 -25.64 -23.02 4.13
N SER A 558 -24.79 -23.79 3.45
CA SER A 558 -24.71 -23.84 1.99
C SER A 558 -25.97 -24.45 1.36
N GLU A 559 -26.54 -25.50 1.97
CA GLU A 559 -27.83 -26.08 1.58
C GLU A 559 -28.97 -25.08 1.73
N ASN A 560 -29.15 -24.49 2.92
CA ASN A 560 -30.20 -23.50 3.16
C ASN A 560 -30.09 -22.31 2.20
N MET A 561 -28.87 -21.86 1.89
CA MET A 561 -28.63 -20.81 0.91
C MET A 561 -29.05 -21.24 -0.51
N PHE A 562 -28.68 -22.45 -0.95
CA PHE A 562 -29.04 -23.00 -2.25
C PHE A 562 -30.56 -23.18 -2.40
N PHE A 563 -31.21 -23.87 -1.46
CA PHE A 563 -32.65 -24.15 -1.50
C PHE A 563 -33.47 -22.86 -1.42
N LYS A 564 -33.14 -21.92 -0.52
CA LYS A 564 -33.91 -20.69 -0.32
C LYS A 564 -33.77 -19.68 -1.46
N HIS A 565 -32.57 -19.50 -2.02
CA HIS A 565 -32.27 -18.40 -2.95
C HIS A 565 -32.04 -18.81 -4.41
N LEU A 566 -31.52 -20.01 -4.66
CA LEU A 566 -31.15 -20.46 -6.02
C LEU A 566 -32.23 -21.34 -6.65
N GLN A 567 -32.62 -22.44 -5.98
CA GLN A 567 -33.60 -23.40 -6.50
C GLN A 567 -35.05 -22.90 -6.42
N ASN A 568 -35.42 -22.16 -5.37
CA ASN A 568 -36.77 -21.64 -5.20
C ASN A 568 -37.14 -20.61 -6.28
N GLY A 569 -38.06 -20.97 -7.17
CA GLY A 569 -38.55 -20.08 -8.24
C GLY A 569 -39.25 -18.80 -7.76
N LYS A 570 -39.66 -18.72 -6.49
CA LYS A 570 -40.30 -17.53 -5.88
C LYS A 570 -39.30 -16.51 -5.31
N SER A 571 -37.99 -16.76 -5.39
CA SER A 571 -36.93 -15.86 -4.93
C SER A 571 -36.99 -14.50 -5.66
N LYS A 572 -36.90 -13.38 -4.92
CA LYS A 572 -36.94 -12.02 -5.50
C LYS A 572 -35.59 -11.53 -6.08
N LEU A 573 -34.55 -12.35 -6.05
CA LEU A 573 -33.19 -11.98 -6.43
C LEU A 573 -32.99 -11.90 -7.95
N ASN A 574 -32.32 -10.84 -8.41
CA ASN A 574 -31.87 -10.70 -9.80
C ASN A 574 -30.78 -11.75 -10.15
N LEU A 575 -30.56 -12.03 -11.44
CA LEU A 575 -29.58 -13.01 -11.91
C LEU A 575 -28.16 -12.74 -11.40
N GLU A 576 -27.72 -11.47 -11.38
CA GLU A 576 -26.42 -11.05 -10.82
C GLU A 576 -26.30 -11.36 -9.32
N GLN A 577 -27.40 -11.29 -8.59
CA GLN A 577 -27.44 -11.52 -7.14
C GLN A 577 -27.46 -13.03 -6.86
N LYS A 578 -28.16 -13.81 -7.68
CA LYS A 578 -28.06 -15.28 -7.69
C LYS A 578 -26.66 -15.75 -8.05
N LEU A 579 -25.97 -15.07 -8.97
CA LEU A 579 -24.57 -15.35 -9.32
C LEU A 579 -23.63 -15.09 -8.13
N LEU A 580 -23.81 -14.00 -7.37
CA LEU A 580 -23.08 -13.77 -6.11
C LEU A 580 -23.37 -14.85 -5.06
N VAL A 581 -24.63 -15.25 -4.88
CA VAL A 581 -25.02 -16.34 -3.97
C VAL A 581 -24.35 -17.66 -4.41
N LEU A 582 -24.37 -17.96 -5.70
CA LEU A 582 -23.77 -19.17 -6.29
C LEU A 582 -22.25 -19.22 -6.09
N GLN A 583 -21.55 -18.09 -6.27
CA GLN A 583 -20.11 -17.97 -6.01
C GLN A 583 -19.74 -18.25 -4.55
N LEU A 584 -20.61 -17.86 -3.60
CA LEU A 584 -20.39 -18.18 -2.19
C LEU A 584 -20.65 -19.66 -1.89
N VAL A 585 -21.73 -20.23 -2.43
CA VAL A 585 -22.01 -21.67 -2.31
C VAL A 585 -20.86 -22.49 -2.91
N SER A 586 -20.37 -22.16 -4.11
CA SER A 586 -19.23 -22.87 -4.70
C SER A 586 -17.93 -22.72 -3.92
N ARG A 587 -17.64 -21.55 -3.35
CA ARG A 587 -16.46 -21.35 -2.50
C ARG A 587 -16.53 -22.15 -1.21
N LEU A 588 -17.71 -22.22 -0.58
CA LEU A 588 -17.95 -23.08 0.58
C LEU A 588 -17.79 -24.57 0.23
N VAL A 589 -18.36 -25.00 -0.91
CA VAL A 589 -18.29 -26.39 -1.39
C VAL A 589 -16.86 -26.83 -1.67
N GLY A 590 -16.07 -26.05 -2.40
CA GLY A 590 -14.68 -26.40 -2.71
C GLY A 590 -13.74 -26.38 -1.51
N LEU A 591 -13.98 -25.49 -0.53
CA LEU A 591 -13.14 -25.32 0.65
C LEU A 591 -13.43 -26.40 1.71
N HIS A 592 -14.70 -26.57 2.09
CA HIS A 592 -15.12 -27.51 3.15
C HIS A 592 -15.50 -28.90 2.61
N GLN A 593 -15.28 -29.17 1.32
CA GLN A 593 -15.62 -30.43 0.64
C GLN A 593 -17.10 -30.84 0.84
N LEU A 594 -18.00 -29.87 0.63
CA LEU A 594 -19.43 -30.01 0.93
C LEU A 594 -20.19 -30.74 -0.18
N HIS A 595 -21.14 -31.59 0.21
CA HIS A 595 -21.85 -32.45 -0.73
C HIS A 595 -23.24 -31.88 -1.04
N ILE A 596 -23.41 -31.22 -2.20
CA ILE A 596 -24.69 -30.62 -2.64
C ILE A 596 -25.04 -31.10 -4.05
N MET A 597 -25.53 -32.34 -4.19
CA MET A 597 -25.80 -32.94 -5.50
C MET A 597 -26.75 -32.14 -6.42
N PRO A 598 -27.81 -31.46 -5.92
CA PRO A 598 -28.66 -30.58 -6.74
C PRO A 598 -27.96 -29.35 -7.34
N LEU A 599 -26.77 -28.97 -6.85
CA LEU A 599 -25.99 -27.85 -7.38
C LEU A 599 -25.51 -28.10 -8.81
N TYR A 600 -25.13 -29.35 -9.11
CA TYR A 600 -24.60 -29.73 -10.42
C TYR A 600 -25.70 -29.76 -11.50
N SER A 601 -26.89 -30.25 -11.18
CA SER A 601 -28.05 -30.17 -12.09
C SER A 601 -28.53 -28.72 -12.28
N TYR A 602 -28.35 -27.85 -11.28
CA TYR A 602 -28.57 -26.41 -11.44
C TYR A 602 -27.59 -25.78 -12.46
N PHE A 603 -26.30 -26.12 -12.40
CA PHE A 603 -25.31 -25.65 -13.38
C PHE A 603 -25.67 -26.07 -14.81
N GLN A 604 -26.17 -27.29 -15.02
CA GLN A 604 -26.56 -27.80 -16.35
C GLN A 604 -27.56 -26.89 -17.10
N LYS A 605 -28.36 -26.09 -16.39
CA LYS A 605 -29.28 -25.09 -16.98
C LYS A 605 -28.59 -23.83 -17.53
N PHE A 606 -27.46 -23.42 -16.93
CA PHE A 606 -26.81 -22.13 -17.22
C PHE A 606 -25.54 -22.25 -18.07
N LEU A 607 -25.00 -23.45 -18.25
CA LEU A 607 -23.86 -23.76 -19.12
C LEU A 607 -24.21 -23.67 -20.61
N THR A 608 -24.61 -22.49 -21.10
CA THR A 608 -24.81 -22.23 -22.54
C THR A 608 -24.09 -20.92 -22.93
N PRO A 609 -23.40 -20.84 -24.09
CA PRO A 609 -22.58 -19.68 -24.44
C PRO A 609 -23.39 -18.41 -24.76
N ARG A 610 -24.72 -18.50 -24.88
CA ARG A 610 -25.65 -17.37 -25.10
C ARG A 610 -26.09 -16.70 -23.79
N GLN A 611 -25.93 -17.35 -22.65
CA GLN A 611 -26.32 -16.82 -21.34
C GLN A 611 -25.42 -15.62 -20.95
N PRO A 612 -25.91 -14.57 -20.26
CA PRO A 612 -25.04 -13.55 -19.71
C PRO A 612 -24.13 -14.11 -18.60
N SER A 613 -22.88 -13.66 -18.58
CA SER A 613 -21.88 -13.92 -17.51
C SER A 613 -21.48 -15.40 -17.33
N VAL A 614 -21.53 -16.22 -18.39
CA VAL A 614 -21.25 -17.68 -18.31
C VAL A 614 -19.88 -18.02 -17.75
N THR A 615 -18.87 -17.17 -17.97
CA THR A 615 -17.51 -17.36 -17.44
C THR A 615 -17.46 -17.35 -15.91
N SER A 616 -18.42 -16.65 -15.26
CA SER A 616 -18.61 -16.73 -13.81
C SER A 616 -19.34 -18.00 -13.36
N PHE A 617 -20.27 -18.54 -14.17
CA PHE A 617 -20.89 -19.84 -13.90
C PHE A 617 -19.88 -20.99 -14.07
N LEU A 618 -19.03 -20.94 -15.10
CA LEU A 618 -17.92 -21.87 -15.32
C LEU A 618 -16.90 -21.81 -14.17
N ALA A 619 -16.56 -20.62 -13.68
CA ALA A 619 -15.68 -20.44 -12.52
C ALA A 619 -16.30 -21.00 -11.23
N SER A 620 -17.59 -20.75 -11.00
CA SER A 620 -18.30 -21.27 -9.83
C SER A 620 -18.41 -22.80 -9.89
N LEU A 621 -18.61 -23.40 -11.08
CA LEU A 621 -18.59 -24.85 -11.25
C LEU A 621 -17.21 -25.42 -10.94
N ALA A 622 -16.14 -24.90 -11.56
CA ALA A 622 -14.77 -25.34 -11.32
C ALA A 622 -14.31 -25.16 -9.86
N GLN A 623 -14.89 -24.20 -9.12
CA GLN A 623 -14.64 -24.05 -7.69
C GLN A 623 -15.45 -25.04 -6.83
N ALA A 624 -16.63 -25.50 -7.28
CA ALA A 624 -17.46 -26.47 -6.56
C ALA A 624 -16.99 -27.94 -6.74
N THR A 625 -16.10 -28.23 -7.68
CA THR A 625 -15.56 -29.59 -7.90
C THR A 625 -14.40 -29.89 -6.95
N HIS A 626 -14.36 -31.08 -6.36
CA HIS A 626 -13.31 -31.58 -5.45
C HIS A 626 -13.28 -33.12 -5.50
N ASP A 627 -12.22 -33.74 -4.95
CA ASP A 627 -11.92 -35.18 -5.16
C ASP A 627 -13.01 -36.16 -4.69
N LEU A 628 -13.85 -35.74 -3.73
CA LEU A 628 -14.96 -36.53 -3.17
C LEU A 628 -16.26 -36.42 -3.99
N VAL A 629 -16.34 -35.55 -5.00
CA VAL A 629 -17.53 -35.44 -5.87
C VAL A 629 -17.54 -36.60 -6.88
N PRO A 630 -18.59 -37.45 -6.92
CA PRO A 630 -18.68 -38.56 -7.87
C PRO A 630 -18.52 -38.10 -9.33
N PRO A 631 -17.66 -38.75 -10.13
CA PRO A 631 -17.39 -38.32 -11.51
C PRO A 631 -18.63 -38.38 -12.39
N ASP A 632 -19.54 -39.34 -12.16
CA ASP A 632 -20.84 -39.54 -12.81
C ASP A 632 -21.71 -38.28 -12.89
N VAL A 633 -21.55 -37.36 -11.92
CA VAL A 633 -22.33 -36.11 -11.83
C VAL A 633 -21.63 -34.96 -12.56
N LEU A 634 -20.32 -35.07 -12.78
CA LEU A 634 -19.49 -34.06 -13.44
C LEU A 634 -19.28 -34.35 -14.93
N GLU A 635 -19.15 -35.61 -15.33
CA GLU A 635 -19.06 -36.05 -16.73
C GLU A 635 -20.13 -35.41 -17.64
N PRO A 636 -21.45 -35.47 -17.33
CA PRO A 636 -22.47 -34.83 -18.16
C PRO A 636 -22.38 -33.30 -18.20
N LEU A 637 -21.71 -32.65 -17.24
CA LEU A 637 -21.41 -31.22 -17.28
C LEU A 637 -20.17 -30.93 -18.15
N VAL A 638 -19.11 -31.72 -18.01
CA VAL A 638 -17.88 -31.63 -18.83
C VAL A 638 -18.21 -31.86 -20.30
N GLN A 639 -19.00 -32.89 -20.61
CA GLN A 639 -19.43 -33.17 -21.99
C GLN A 639 -20.39 -32.11 -22.53
N LYS A 640 -21.29 -31.54 -21.71
CA LYS A 640 -22.11 -30.38 -22.12
C LYS A 640 -21.23 -29.16 -22.45
N ILE A 641 -20.20 -28.87 -21.65
CA ILE A 641 -19.26 -27.77 -21.93
C ILE A 641 -18.49 -28.05 -23.22
N ALA A 642 -18.01 -29.28 -23.44
CA ALA A 642 -17.34 -29.64 -24.70
C ALA A 642 -18.26 -29.42 -25.92
N ASN A 643 -19.48 -29.95 -25.87
CA ASN A 643 -20.46 -29.88 -26.97
C ASN A 643 -20.88 -28.43 -27.30
N GLU A 644 -21.15 -27.60 -26.29
CA GLU A 644 -21.64 -26.22 -26.53
C GLU A 644 -20.53 -25.18 -26.71
N PHE A 645 -19.35 -25.35 -26.09
CA PHE A 645 -18.29 -24.34 -26.09
C PHE A 645 -17.10 -24.68 -26.99
N VAL A 646 -16.86 -25.97 -27.30
CA VAL A 646 -15.67 -26.44 -28.03
C VAL A 646 -16.08 -27.12 -29.37
N SER A 647 -17.15 -26.61 -29.99
CA SER A 647 -17.58 -27.01 -31.34
C SER A 647 -16.83 -26.26 -32.44
N GLU A 648 -16.79 -26.80 -33.67
CA GLU A 648 -16.10 -26.14 -34.81
C GLU A 648 -16.69 -24.77 -35.19
N ALA A 649 -17.97 -24.53 -34.88
CA ALA A 649 -18.66 -23.26 -35.08
C ALA A 649 -18.46 -22.25 -33.93
N SER A 650 -17.81 -22.66 -32.84
CA SER A 650 -17.58 -21.77 -31.68
C SER A 650 -16.55 -20.68 -31.99
N ALA A 651 -16.77 -19.47 -31.47
CA ALA A 651 -15.76 -18.43 -31.53
C ALA A 651 -14.56 -18.81 -30.64
N GLY A 652 -13.33 -18.57 -31.12
CA GLY A 652 -12.11 -19.00 -30.41
C GLY A 652 -11.97 -18.49 -28.96
N GLN A 653 -12.67 -17.41 -28.58
CA GLN A 653 -12.78 -16.97 -27.18
C GLN A 653 -13.64 -17.92 -26.33
N VAL A 654 -14.78 -18.37 -26.86
CA VAL A 654 -15.70 -19.33 -26.22
C VAL A 654 -15.02 -20.69 -26.05
N ALA A 655 -14.33 -21.18 -27.09
CA ALA A 655 -13.53 -22.41 -27.01
C ALA A 655 -12.36 -22.30 -26.03
N THR A 656 -11.72 -21.12 -25.92
CA THR A 656 -10.67 -20.88 -24.91
C THR A 656 -11.25 -20.95 -23.50
N ALA A 657 -12.40 -20.31 -23.24
CA ALA A 657 -13.06 -20.33 -21.95
C ALA A 657 -13.56 -21.74 -21.58
N GLY A 658 -14.15 -22.48 -22.52
CA GLY A 658 -14.57 -23.88 -22.32
C GLY A 658 -13.40 -24.80 -21.97
N LEU A 659 -12.32 -24.78 -22.76
CA LEU A 659 -11.12 -25.58 -22.49
C LEU A 659 -10.41 -25.19 -21.17
N ASN A 660 -10.40 -23.91 -20.81
CA ASN A 660 -9.88 -23.47 -19.52
C ASN A 660 -10.77 -23.96 -18.35
N ALA A 661 -12.09 -23.81 -18.44
CA ALA A 661 -13.02 -24.26 -17.40
C ALA A 661 -12.94 -25.78 -17.21
N ILE A 662 -12.90 -26.55 -18.30
CA ILE A 662 -12.69 -28.01 -18.27
C ILE A 662 -11.36 -28.35 -17.58
N ARG A 663 -10.24 -27.67 -17.91
CA ARG A 663 -8.96 -27.87 -17.20
C ARG A 663 -9.11 -27.65 -15.70
N GLU A 664 -9.72 -26.55 -15.27
CA GLU A 664 -9.83 -26.22 -13.85
C GLU A 664 -10.78 -27.14 -13.06
N ILE A 665 -11.74 -27.80 -13.73
CA ILE A 665 -12.50 -28.93 -13.18
C ILE A 665 -11.58 -30.14 -13.02
N CYS A 666 -10.87 -30.55 -14.07
CA CYS A 666 -9.95 -31.69 -14.05
C CYS A 666 -8.75 -31.54 -13.09
N VAL A 667 -8.40 -30.31 -12.68
CA VAL A 667 -7.40 -30.06 -11.61
C VAL A 667 -7.90 -30.59 -10.25
N ARG A 668 -9.22 -30.59 -10.02
CA ARG A 668 -9.85 -30.93 -8.72
C ARG A 668 -10.66 -32.23 -8.73
N GLN A 669 -11.02 -32.74 -9.90
CA GLN A 669 -11.51 -34.10 -10.08
C GLN A 669 -11.03 -34.62 -11.45
N PRO A 670 -9.84 -35.24 -11.55
CA PRO A 670 -9.27 -35.68 -12.82
C PRO A 670 -10.05 -36.84 -13.46
N LEU A 671 -10.86 -37.56 -12.67
CA LEU A 671 -11.70 -38.69 -13.11
C LEU A 671 -13.00 -38.25 -13.81
N ALA A 672 -13.30 -36.94 -13.87
CA ALA A 672 -14.52 -36.40 -14.49
C ALA A 672 -14.48 -36.34 -16.04
N MET A 673 -13.58 -37.08 -16.69
CA MET A 673 -13.37 -37.05 -18.15
C MET A 673 -12.91 -38.41 -18.68
N ASP A 674 -13.59 -38.90 -19.71
CA ASP A 674 -13.21 -40.11 -20.46
C ASP A 674 -11.99 -39.92 -21.37
N GLU A 675 -11.29 -41.02 -21.67
CA GLU A 675 -10.13 -41.09 -22.58
C GLU A 675 -10.45 -40.52 -23.97
N THR A 676 -11.63 -40.80 -24.53
CA THR A 676 -11.98 -40.34 -25.88
C THR A 676 -12.14 -38.82 -25.92
N LEU A 677 -12.86 -38.25 -24.95
CA LEU A 677 -13.07 -36.80 -24.85
C LEU A 677 -11.76 -36.05 -24.59
N LEU A 678 -10.90 -36.57 -23.71
CA LEU A 678 -9.57 -36.00 -23.48
C LEU A 678 -8.76 -35.94 -24.79
N GLN A 679 -8.80 -37.00 -25.59
CA GLN A 679 -8.02 -37.09 -26.82
C GLN A 679 -8.47 -36.08 -27.88
N ASP A 680 -9.77 -35.83 -27.99
CA ASP A 680 -10.33 -34.85 -28.92
C ASP A 680 -10.05 -33.40 -28.47
N LEU A 681 -10.23 -33.09 -27.19
CA LEU A 681 -9.85 -31.77 -26.64
C LEU A 681 -8.34 -31.49 -26.76
N VAL A 682 -7.51 -32.53 -26.79
CA VAL A 682 -6.04 -32.45 -27.03
C VAL A 682 -5.70 -32.25 -28.51
N MET A 683 -6.57 -32.54 -29.49
CA MET A 683 -6.32 -32.27 -30.92
C MET A 683 -6.11 -30.76 -31.16
N TYR A 684 -6.86 -29.93 -30.42
CA TYR A 684 -6.81 -28.46 -30.50
C TYR A 684 -5.45 -27.84 -30.14
N LYS A 685 -4.46 -28.59 -29.64
CA LYS A 685 -3.06 -28.13 -29.48
C LYS A 685 -2.40 -27.67 -30.79
N LYS A 686 -3.00 -27.96 -31.95
CA LYS A 686 -2.60 -27.51 -33.30
C LYS A 686 -3.50 -26.39 -33.89
N SER A 687 -4.50 -25.89 -33.15
CA SER A 687 -5.42 -24.85 -33.64
C SER A 687 -4.70 -23.58 -34.06
N LYS A 688 -5.29 -22.82 -35.00
CA LYS A 688 -4.74 -21.51 -35.44
C LYS A 688 -4.84 -20.47 -34.34
N ASP A 689 -5.92 -20.50 -33.55
CA ASP A 689 -6.16 -19.58 -32.45
C ASP A 689 -5.26 -19.86 -31.25
N LYS A 690 -4.45 -18.87 -30.87
CA LYS A 690 -3.46 -18.99 -29.79
C LYS A 690 -4.10 -19.23 -28.42
N GLY A 691 -5.32 -18.73 -28.17
CA GLY A 691 -6.05 -18.99 -26.92
C GLY A 691 -6.35 -20.47 -26.76
N VAL A 692 -7.11 -21.02 -27.71
CA VAL A 692 -7.48 -22.44 -27.80
C VAL A 692 -6.25 -23.35 -27.77
N MET A 693 -5.20 -23.00 -28.54
CA MET A 693 -3.95 -23.76 -28.59
C MET A 693 -3.24 -23.81 -27.23
N MET A 694 -3.26 -22.71 -26.45
CA MET A 694 -2.65 -22.67 -25.12
C MET A 694 -3.51 -23.37 -24.07
N ALA A 695 -4.84 -23.26 -24.14
CA ALA A 695 -5.76 -23.95 -23.22
C ALA A 695 -5.67 -25.48 -23.37
N SER A 696 -5.72 -25.99 -24.60
CA SER A 696 -5.54 -27.42 -24.93
C SER A 696 -4.15 -27.94 -24.51
N LYS A 697 -3.09 -27.12 -24.63
CA LYS A 697 -1.76 -27.45 -24.10
C LYS A 697 -1.68 -27.46 -22.57
N GLY A 698 -2.48 -26.64 -21.89
CA GLY A 698 -2.61 -26.66 -20.43
C GLY A 698 -3.26 -27.95 -19.93
N LEU A 699 -4.36 -28.37 -20.56
CA LEU A 699 -5.02 -29.66 -20.29
C LEU A 699 -4.08 -30.85 -20.54
N LEU A 700 -3.35 -30.85 -21.66
CA LEU A 700 -2.32 -31.84 -21.96
C LEU A 700 -1.15 -31.82 -20.96
N SER A 701 -0.85 -30.70 -20.30
CA SER A 701 0.17 -30.67 -19.24
C SER A 701 -0.36 -31.37 -17.99
N LEU A 702 -1.55 -30.99 -17.53
CA LEU A 702 -2.21 -31.58 -16.36
C LEU A 702 -2.30 -33.11 -16.43
N TYR A 703 -2.76 -33.65 -17.56
CA TYR A 703 -2.89 -35.10 -17.72
C TYR A 703 -1.56 -35.84 -17.91
N ARG A 704 -0.41 -35.16 -18.07
CA ARG A 704 0.91 -35.82 -17.92
C ARG A 704 1.30 -36.02 -16.47
N ASP A 705 0.83 -35.13 -15.61
CA ASP A 705 1.19 -35.14 -14.20
C ASP A 705 0.26 -36.06 -13.40
N VAL A 706 -1.04 -36.05 -13.73
CA VAL A 706 -2.10 -36.74 -12.98
C VAL A 706 -2.60 -38.04 -13.62
N GLY A 707 -2.71 -38.12 -14.96
CA GLY A 707 -3.45 -39.18 -15.67
C GLY A 707 -2.77 -39.64 -16.95
N ALA A 708 -1.47 -39.96 -16.88
CA ALA A 708 -0.64 -40.13 -18.06
C ALA A 708 -0.99 -41.36 -18.92
N GLN A 709 -1.80 -42.30 -18.42
CA GLN A 709 -2.18 -43.51 -19.17
C GLN A 709 -3.20 -43.17 -20.26
N MET A 710 -4.24 -42.37 -19.93
CA MET A 710 -5.26 -41.85 -20.87
C MET A 710 -4.68 -41.11 -22.09
N LEU A 711 -3.51 -40.49 -21.94
CA LEU A 711 -2.81 -39.83 -23.05
C LEU A 711 -2.16 -40.82 -24.00
N LYS A 712 -2.32 -40.66 -25.32
CA LYS A 712 -1.60 -41.47 -26.32
C LYS A 712 -0.09 -41.30 -26.18
N LYS A 713 0.69 -42.35 -26.47
CA LYS A 713 2.17 -42.39 -26.38
C LYS A 713 2.90 -41.18 -27.01
N ARG A 714 2.32 -40.58 -28.06
CA ARG A 714 2.83 -39.37 -28.75
C ARG A 714 2.71 -38.07 -27.91
N ASP A 715 1.85 -38.06 -26.90
CA ASP A 715 1.43 -36.89 -26.13
C ASP A 715 1.98 -36.88 -24.70
N ARG A 716 2.28 -38.05 -24.11
CA ARG A 716 2.82 -38.26 -22.75
C ARG A 716 4.10 -37.47 -22.42
N GLY A 717 4.91 -37.10 -23.41
CA GLY A 717 6.19 -36.41 -23.17
C GLY A 717 7.31 -37.37 -22.75
N LYS A 718 8.36 -36.87 -22.08
CA LYS A 718 9.50 -37.70 -21.64
C LYS A 718 9.33 -38.23 -20.23
N GLU A 719 9.24 -37.36 -19.21
CA GLU A 719 9.18 -37.81 -17.81
C GLU A 719 8.01 -38.77 -17.54
N ALA A 720 6.78 -38.38 -17.85
CA ALA A 720 5.62 -39.26 -17.63
C ALA A 720 5.66 -40.57 -18.44
N ALA A 721 6.39 -40.62 -19.57
CA ALA A 721 6.62 -41.85 -20.32
C ALA A 721 7.73 -42.74 -19.73
N MET A 722 8.55 -42.22 -18.79
CA MET A 722 9.49 -42.99 -17.99
C MET A 722 8.86 -43.43 -16.66
N SER A 723 8.13 -42.56 -15.95
CA SER A 723 7.42 -42.97 -14.71
C SER A 723 6.36 -44.04 -14.95
N LEU A 724 5.68 -44.03 -16.11
CA LEU A 724 4.79 -45.13 -16.52
C LEU A 724 5.52 -46.43 -16.93
N ARG A 725 6.84 -46.39 -17.10
CA ARG A 725 7.67 -47.60 -17.31
C ARG A 725 8.28 -48.09 -16.00
N ALA A 726 8.53 -47.20 -15.05
CA ALA A 726 8.97 -47.52 -13.70
C ALA A 726 7.84 -48.02 -12.78
N GLY A 727 6.58 -47.66 -13.09
CA GLY A 727 5.39 -48.02 -12.29
C GLY A 727 4.99 -46.97 -11.26
N GLU A 728 5.82 -45.95 -11.04
CA GLU A 728 5.67 -44.85 -10.08
C GLU A 728 4.34 -44.07 -10.17
N LYS A 729 3.65 -44.12 -11.32
CA LYS A 729 2.39 -43.39 -11.57
C LYS A 729 1.24 -44.32 -11.97
N ALA A 730 0.66 -44.97 -10.96
CA ALA A 730 -0.68 -45.54 -11.05
C ALA A 730 -1.74 -44.44 -11.23
N GLU A 731 -2.92 -44.80 -11.76
CA GLU A 731 -4.08 -43.92 -11.75
C GLU A 731 -4.73 -43.94 -10.37
N ARG A 732 -4.93 -42.76 -9.78
CA ARG A 732 -5.62 -42.62 -8.48
C ARG A 732 -7.06 -43.09 -8.59
N ARG A 733 -7.50 -43.92 -7.67
CA ARG A 733 -8.89 -44.36 -7.57
C ARG A 733 -9.74 -43.25 -6.93
N PHE A 734 -11.04 -43.26 -7.23
CA PHE A 734 -11.98 -42.35 -6.57
C PHE A 734 -11.96 -42.56 -5.05
N GLY A 735 -11.77 -41.48 -4.29
CA GLY A 735 -11.59 -41.52 -2.83
C GLY A 735 -10.15 -41.80 -2.33
N GLU A 736 -9.16 -41.98 -3.22
CA GLU A 736 -7.77 -42.22 -2.82
C GLU A 736 -7.04 -40.92 -2.46
N GLN A 737 -7.10 -40.54 -1.18
CA GLN A 737 -6.46 -39.32 -0.68
C GLN A 737 -4.94 -39.48 -0.57
N ALA A 738 -4.20 -38.51 -1.10
CA ALA A 738 -2.74 -38.47 -0.95
C ALA A 738 -2.34 -38.18 0.51
N VAL A 739 -1.34 -38.92 1.02
CA VAL A 739 -0.79 -38.70 2.36
C VAL A 739 -0.26 -37.26 2.48
N GLY A 740 -0.70 -36.54 3.52
CA GLY A 740 -0.40 -35.12 3.71
C GLY A 740 1.08 -34.86 3.97
N GLN A 741 1.82 -34.44 2.94
CA GLN A 741 3.21 -34.04 3.05
C GLN A 741 3.32 -32.60 3.60
N ILE A 742 4.16 -32.38 4.61
CA ILE A 742 4.48 -31.02 5.08
C ILE A 742 5.36 -30.36 4.00
N GLU A 743 4.81 -29.38 3.29
CA GLU A 743 5.47 -28.72 2.15
C GLU A 743 6.89 -28.24 2.49
N GLY A 744 7.89 -28.67 1.73
CA GLY A 744 9.28 -28.26 1.97
C GLY A 744 10.02 -29.02 3.08
N LEU A 745 9.48 -30.14 3.60
CA LEU A 745 10.30 -31.12 4.34
C LEU A 745 11.54 -31.54 3.54
N GLU A 746 11.39 -31.72 2.23
CA GLU A 746 12.48 -31.99 1.28
C GLU A 746 13.59 -30.92 1.32
N LEU A 747 13.24 -29.65 1.54
CA LEU A 747 14.21 -28.55 1.66
C LEU A 747 14.96 -28.63 3.00
N LEU A 748 14.28 -29.01 4.08
CA LEU A 748 14.89 -29.20 5.40
C LEU A 748 15.80 -30.44 5.43
N ALA A 749 15.41 -31.54 4.79
CA ALA A 749 16.25 -32.73 4.62
C ALA A 749 17.56 -32.36 3.91
N ARG A 750 17.46 -31.83 2.68
CA ARG A 750 18.62 -31.36 1.89
C ARG A 750 19.50 -30.36 2.66
N TYR A 751 18.92 -29.48 3.47
CA TYR A 751 19.68 -28.57 4.33
C TYR A 751 20.48 -29.32 5.41
N LYS A 752 19.86 -30.28 6.12
CA LYS A 752 20.53 -31.09 7.15
C LYS A 752 21.60 -32.01 6.55
N ASP A 753 21.36 -32.56 5.36
CA ASP A 753 22.37 -33.35 4.64
C ASP A 753 23.54 -32.48 4.17
N GLU A 754 23.28 -31.25 3.72
CA GLU A 754 24.33 -30.27 3.41
C GLU A 754 25.13 -29.82 4.65
N GLU A 755 24.50 -29.69 5.82
CA GLU A 755 25.17 -29.43 7.11
C GLU A 755 26.07 -30.61 7.51
N ARG A 756 25.53 -31.85 7.52
CA ARG A 756 26.29 -33.08 7.79
C ARG A 756 27.50 -33.19 6.85
N ARG A 757 27.29 -32.98 5.54
CA ARG A 757 28.37 -33.01 4.55
C ARG A 757 29.44 -31.94 4.78
N LYS A 758 29.07 -30.74 5.25
CA LYS A 758 30.03 -29.69 5.63
C LYS A 758 30.81 -30.08 6.89
N LYS A 759 30.14 -30.58 7.93
CA LYS A 759 30.77 -31.09 9.16
C LYS A 759 31.77 -32.21 8.87
N ASN A 760 31.42 -33.20 8.04
CA ASN A 760 32.34 -34.28 7.66
C ASN A 760 33.58 -33.74 6.93
N ILE A 761 33.42 -32.78 6.01
CA ILE A 761 34.53 -32.13 5.30
C ILE A 761 35.42 -31.32 6.26
N GLU A 762 34.84 -30.70 7.29
CA GLU A 762 35.57 -29.90 8.30
C GLU A 762 36.28 -30.78 9.34
N LYS A 763 35.70 -31.93 9.72
CA LYS A 763 36.39 -33.01 10.47
C LYS A 763 37.45 -33.74 9.63
N GLY A 764 37.39 -33.66 8.29
CA GLY A 764 38.32 -34.31 7.36
C GLY A 764 37.96 -35.76 6.98
N LEU A 765 36.73 -36.21 7.25
CA LEU A 765 36.23 -37.53 6.91
C LEU A 765 35.70 -37.61 5.45
N PRO A 766 35.55 -38.82 4.87
CA PRO A 766 34.84 -39.01 3.61
C PRO A 766 33.42 -38.44 3.64
N SER A 767 32.89 -37.96 2.50
CA SER A 767 31.60 -37.25 2.48
C SER A 767 30.37 -38.10 2.80
N ASP A 768 30.55 -39.43 2.78
CA ASP A 768 29.49 -40.43 2.91
C ASP A 768 29.76 -41.33 4.14
N ALA A 769 30.59 -40.87 5.08
CA ALA A 769 30.83 -41.54 6.35
C ALA A 769 29.70 -41.25 7.35
N GLU A 770 29.16 -42.31 7.96
CA GLU A 770 28.26 -42.24 9.10
C GLU A 770 29.10 -42.05 10.37
N ASP A 771 29.00 -40.88 11.01
CA ASP A 771 29.47 -40.66 12.38
C ASP A 771 28.32 -41.09 13.32
N ASP A 772 28.47 -42.22 14.03
CA ASP A 772 27.50 -42.70 15.03
C ASP A 772 27.51 -41.90 16.36
N GLU A 773 28.30 -40.82 16.43
CA GLU A 773 28.47 -39.96 17.62
C GLU A 773 27.71 -38.62 17.48
N ASP A 774 26.40 -38.69 17.25
CA ASP A 774 25.48 -37.55 17.39
C ASP A 774 25.19 -37.34 18.89
N ASN A 775 26.08 -36.61 19.59
CA ASN A 775 26.02 -36.41 21.04
C ASN A 775 24.74 -35.62 21.43
N GLU A 776 23.76 -36.28 22.06
CA GLU A 776 22.38 -35.76 22.13
C GLU A 776 22.19 -34.53 23.06
N GLU A 777 23.14 -34.25 23.96
CA GLU A 777 23.05 -33.19 24.97
C GLU A 777 23.10 -31.76 24.38
N ASP A 778 23.99 -31.50 23.42
CA ASP A 778 24.22 -30.18 22.79
C ASP A 778 22.94 -29.53 22.21
N ASN A 779 21.92 -30.34 21.89
CA ASN A 779 20.67 -29.88 21.29
C ASN A 779 19.55 -29.62 22.33
N TRP A 780 19.74 -29.97 23.60
CA TRP A 780 18.82 -29.63 24.69
C TRP A 780 19.13 -28.27 25.32
N ASP A 781 20.41 -27.90 25.47
CA ASP A 781 20.81 -26.59 26.02
C ASP A 781 20.22 -25.40 25.25
N ALA A 782 19.94 -25.58 23.96
CA ALA A 782 19.28 -24.58 23.12
C ALA A 782 17.83 -24.23 23.53
N TRP A 783 17.23 -24.94 24.50
CA TRP A 783 15.91 -24.60 25.06
C TRP A 783 15.95 -23.57 26.19
N ASN A 784 17.09 -23.38 26.87
CA ASN A 784 17.18 -22.60 28.12
C ASN A 784 17.50 -21.09 27.94
N VAL A 785 17.15 -20.49 26.79
CA VAL A 785 17.49 -19.08 26.49
C VAL A 785 16.27 -18.25 26.05
N GLU A 786 15.34 -17.99 26.99
CA GLU A 786 14.42 -16.85 26.90
C GLU A 786 13.78 -16.50 28.27
N ASP A 787 14.43 -15.66 29.10
CA ASP A 787 13.74 -14.54 29.78
C ASP A 787 14.74 -13.45 30.22
N ASP A 788 14.73 -12.31 29.52
CA ASP A 788 15.60 -11.15 29.77
C ASP A 788 14.71 -10.01 30.31
N SER A 789 14.22 -10.18 31.54
CA SER A 789 13.20 -9.31 32.18
C SER A 789 13.60 -8.87 33.60
N ASP A 790 14.53 -7.91 33.69
CA ASP A 790 14.92 -7.24 34.94
C ASP A 790 13.72 -6.66 35.73
N SER A 791 13.37 -7.29 36.86
CA SER A 791 12.71 -6.64 38.00
C SER A 791 12.98 -7.43 39.28
N ASP A 792 13.50 -6.75 40.30
CA ASP A 792 14.13 -7.35 41.48
C ASP A 792 13.16 -8.09 42.43
N VAL A 793 13.59 -9.24 42.98
CA VAL A 793 13.32 -9.74 44.35
C VAL A 793 14.41 -10.77 44.70
N ASP A 794 14.95 -10.71 45.93
CA ASP A 794 16.05 -11.55 46.42
C ASP A 794 15.65 -13.02 46.70
N GLY A 795 16.59 -13.96 46.54
CA GLY A 795 16.30 -15.39 46.69
C GLY A 795 17.52 -16.33 46.65
N GLU A 796 18.62 -15.99 47.31
CA GLU A 796 19.82 -16.84 47.41
C GLU A 796 19.51 -18.20 48.05
N TRP A 797 19.70 -19.30 47.31
CA TRP A 797 19.66 -20.68 47.82
C TRP A 797 20.92 -21.45 47.42
N ILE A 798 21.36 -22.31 48.33
CA ILE A 798 22.73 -22.85 48.38
C ILE A 798 22.84 -24.17 47.60
N ASN A 799 23.95 -24.34 46.86
CA ASN A 799 24.29 -25.61 46.23
C ASN A 799 24.64 -26.69 47.26
N VAL A 800 24.12 -27.90 47.10
CA VAL A 800 24.48 -29.08 47.90
C VAL A 800 24.74 -30.24 46.94
N GLU A 801 26.02 -30.47 46.67
CA GLU A 801 26.53 -31.76 46.20
C GLU A 801 26.74 -32.66 47.42
N ASP A 802 26.42 -33.95 47.31
CA ASP A 802 27.19 -35.08 47.89
C ASP A 802 26.53 -36.43 47.51
N ASP A 803 27.36 -37.47 47.33
CA ASP A 803 26.98 -38.83 46.91
C ASP A 803 26.43 -39.71 48.05
N ALA A 804 25.67 -40.77 47.70
CA ALA A 804 25.84 -42.13 48.28
C ALA A 804 24.91 -43.20 47.65
N ASP A 805 25.44 -44.40 47.38
CA ASP A 805 24.70 -45.60 46.96
C ASP A 805 23.86 -46.25 48.07
N ILE A 806 22.72 -46.88 47.72
CA ILE A 806 22.20 -48.08 48.41
C ILE A 806 21.68 -49.11 47.39
N ASN A 807 22.14 -50.36 47.48
CA ASN A 807 21.70 -51.50 46.67
C ASN A 807 20.58 -52.32 47.34
N LEU A 808 19.54 -52.71 46.58
CA LEU A 808 18.64 -53.87 46.75
C LEU A 808 17.94 -54.11 45.39
N SER A 809 17.95 -55.24 44.67
CA SER A 809 18.20 -56.67 44.95
C SER A 809 17.01 -57.46 45.53
N ASP A 810 16.20 -58.11 44.67
CA ASP A 810 16.21 -59.57 44.39
C ASP A 810 14.81 -60.20 44.03
N SER A 811 14.82 -61.35 43.33
CA SER A 811 13.74 -62.36 43.10
C SER A 811 12.48 -62.00 42.24
N GLU A 812 11.86 -62.88 41.44
CA GLU A 812 12.30 -64.10 40.69
C GLU A 812 11.22 -64.57 39.64
N ASP A 813 11.52 -65.62 38.84
CA ASP A 813 10.61 -66.47 37.99
C ASP A 813 9.77 -65.82 36.85
N GLU A 814 9.71 -66.23 35.57
CA GLU A 814 10.49 -67.03 34.57
C GLU A 814 10.31 -66.24 33.21
N GLY A 815 10.62 -66.61 31.95
CA GLY A 815 11.07 -67.81 31.22
C GLY A 815 10.69 -67.62 29.72
N LYS A 816 11.44 -68.03 28.68
CA LYS A 816 12.71 -68.76 28.58
C LYS A 816 13.59 -68.23 27.42
N SER A 817 14.89 -68.19 27.68
CA SER A 817 16.07 -68.24 26.78
C SER A 817 15.94 -68.03 25.23
N ARG A 818 16.66 -66.99 24.75
CA ARG A 818 17.70 -66.94 23.67
C ARG A 818 18.32 -68.29 23.21
N PRO A 819 19.05 -68.41 22.05
CA PRO A 819 19.91 -67.37 21.44
C PRO A 819 20.01 -67.31 19.87
N ALA A 820 20.81 -66.36 19.37
CA ALA A 820 21.27 -66.29 17.98
C ALA A 820 22.48 -67.22 17.68
N LYS A 821 22.80 -67.44 16.40
CA LYS A 821 23.89 -68.34 15.95
C LYS A 821 24.84 -67.65 14.95
N LYS A 822 26.15 -67.90 15.07
CA LYS A 822 27.26 -67.31 14.27
C LYS A 822 27.66 -68.17 13.05
N SER A 823 28.58 -67.62 12.25
CA SER A 823 29.44 -68.26 11.22
C SER A 823 28.82 -68.41 9.81
N LYS A 824 29.59 -68.42 8.70
CA LYS A 824 31.07 -68.41 8.53
C LYS A 824 31.48 -67.77 7.17
N GLN A 825 32.78 -67.53 6.98
CA GLN A 825 33.40 -67.19 5.67
C GLN A 825 33.51 -68.44 4.77
N ASP A 826 33.63 -68.26 3.44
CA ASP A 826 34.87 -68.55 2.68
C ASP A 826 34.78 -68.05 1.21
N GLU A 827 35.87 -68.16 0.43
CA GLU A 827 36.09 -67.48 -0.87
C GLU A 827 35.49 -68.19 -2.10
N GLU A 828 35.24 -67.43 -3.19
CA GLU A 828 35.81 -67.78 -4.51
C GLU A 828 36.02 -66.55 -5.42
N LYS A 829 36.62 -66.72 -6.61
CA LYS A 829 37.35 -65.67 -7.36
C LYS A 829 37.08 -65.63 -8.87
N GLN A 830 37.21 -64.43 -9.47
CA GLN A 830 37.20 -64.13 -10.94
C GLN A 830 35.83 -64.38 -11.62
N LYS A 831 35.43 -63.75 -12.74
CA LYS A 831 35.85 -62.61 -13.63
C LYS A 831 34.51 -62.19 -14.34
N GLU A 832 34.29 -61.03 -14.97
CA GLU A 832 35.09 -60.16 -15.82
C GLU A 832 34.27 -58.88 -16.18
N GLY A 833 34.89 -57.84 -16.75
CA GLY A 833 34.20 -56.86 -17.61
C GLY A 833 33.88 -55.47 -17.03
N GLU A 834 34.33 -54.43 -17.73
CA GLU A 834 34.15 -53.02 -17.34
C GLU A 834 32.80 -52.43 -17.77
N LYS A 835 32.19 -51.60 -16.91
CA LYS A 835 31.64 -50.29 -17.29
C LYS A 835 31.33 -49.41 -16.09
N GLU A 836 31.72 -48.14 -16.18
CA GLU A 836 31.39 -47.11 -15.20
C GLU A 836 29.95 -46.59 -15.37
N GLY A 837 29.33 -46.19 -14.25
CA GLY A 837 28.33 -45.12 -14.24
C GLY A 837 26.86 -45.51 -14.21
N GLU A 838 26.33 -45.82 -13.02
CA GLU A 838 25.10 -45.24 -12.45
C GLU A 838 24.91 -45.74 -11.00
N LYS A 839 25.19 -44.90 -9.98
CA LYS A 839 24.64 -45.10 -8.63
C LYS A 839 23.17 -44.65 -8.66
N SER A 840 22.29 -45.45 -8.06
CA SER A 840 20.84 -45.33 -8.23
C SER A 840 20.17 -44.37 -7.24
N LYS A 841 19.22 -43.57 -7.73
CA LYS A 841 18.38 -42.64 -6.94
C LYS A 841 17.53 -43.28 -5.83
N ALA A 842 17.44 -44.61 -5.76
CA ALA A 842 16.65 -45.32 -4.75
C ALA A 842 17.11 -45.02 -3.31
N GLU A 843 18.36 -44.59 -3.11
CA GLU A 843 18.87 -44.14 -1.81
C GLU A 843 18.24 -42.79 -1.38
N GLU A 844 17.94 -41.88 -2.32
CA GLU A 844 17.45 -40.51 -2.02
C GLU A 844 16.00 -40.48 -1.49
N GLU A 845 15.12 -41.41 -1.92
CA GLU A 845 13.71 -41.43 -1.49
C GLU A 845 13.51 -42.06 -0.09
N ILE A 846 14.44 -42.91 0.35
CA ILE A 846 14.32 -43.66 1.62
C ILE A 846 14.49 -42.73 2.84
N ASP A 847 15.35 -41.71 2.75
CA ASP A 847 15.65 -40.81 3.88
C ASP A 847 14.55 -39.78 4.15
N PHE A 848 13.75 -39.40 3.14
CA PHE A 848 12.58 -38.54 3.31
C PHE A 848 11.55 -39.19 4.26
N LEU A 849 11.28 -40.49 4.09
CA LEU A 849 10.35 -41.24 4.91
C LEU A 849 10.85 -41.41 6.35
N LYS A 850 12.17 -41.64 6.55
CA LYS A 850 12.78 -41.67 7.88
C LYS A 850 12.52 -40.35 8.62
N LEU A 851 12.92 -39.22 8.04
CA LEU A 851 12.79 -37.89 8.66
C LEU A 851 11.34 -37.52 9.03
N ALA A 852 10.35 -38.00 8.27
CA ALA A 852 8.94 -37.76 8.54
C ALA A 852 8.32 -38.72 9.58
N THR A 853 8.97 -39.84 9.93
CA THR A 853 8.41 -40.89 10.80
C THR A 853 9.20 -41.15 12.08
N THR A 854 10.49 -40.81 12.14
CA THR A 854 11.36 -41.14 13.29
C THR A 854 11.71 -39.97 14.20
N ARG A 855 11.60 -38.70 13.74
CA ARG A 855 12.08 -37.53 14.49
C ARG A 855 11.01 -36.45 14.64
N ILE A 856 10.74 -36.05 15.88
CA ILE A 856 9.87 -34.90 16.19
C ILE A 856 10.60 -33.61 15.78
N LEU A 857 9.92 -32.74 15.02
CA LEU A 857 10.46 -31.46 14.58
C LEU A 857 10.49 -30.45 15.74
N THR A 858 11.65 -29.83 15.96
CA THR A 858 11.81 -28.77 16.97
C THR A 858 11.19 -27.43 16.51
N PRO A 859 10.88 -26.49 17.42
CA PRO A 859 10.49 -25.13 17.04
C PRO A 859 11.54 -24.42 16.18
N ALA A 860 12.83 -24.72 16.42
CA ALA A 860 13.95 -24.24 15.61
C ALA A 860 13.92 -24.82 14.18
N ASP A 861 13.66 -26.12 14.02
CA ASP A 861 13.47 -26.76 12.71
C ASP A 861 12.30 -26.14 11.93
N LEU A 862 11.17 -25.88 12.59
CA LEU A 862 10.01 -25.25 11.98
C LEU A 862 10.31 -23.80 11.54
N ALA A 863 11.04 -23.04 12.36
CA ALA A 863 11.53 -21.71 12.00
C ALA A 863 12.55 -21.75 10.85
N LYS A 864 13.40 -22.77 10.79
CA LYS A 864 14.37 -22.96 9.70
C LYS A 864 13.70 -23.37 8.39
N LEU A 865 12.70 -24.26 8.46
CA LEU A 865 11.87 -24.65 7.33
C LEU A 865 11.07 -23.46 6.79
N ALA A 866 10.61 -22.54 7.66
CA ALA A 866 10.01 -21.27 7.25
C ALA A 866 11.03 -20.31 6.57
N GLU A 867 12.28 -20.23 7.05
CA GLU A 867 13.35 -19.47 6.38
C GLU A 867 13.64 -20.05 4.98
N LEU A 868 13.79 -21.37 4.85
CA LEU A 868 14.03 -22.05 3.56
C LEU A 868 12.86 -21.91 2.58
N ARG A 869 11.60 -22.01 3.03
CA ARG A 869 10.42 -21.71 2.22
C ARG A 869 10.44 -20.27 1.69
N ALA A 870 10.79 -19.30 2.54
CA ALA A 870 10.85 -17.90 2.16
C ALA A 870 11.99 -17.61 1.16
N GLU A 871 13.15 -18.24 1.31
CA GLU A 871 14.27 -18.12 0.36
C GLU A 871 13.93 -18.77 -0.99
N ALA A 872 13.35 -19.97 -1.01
CA ALA A 872 12.89 -20.63 -2.24
C ALA A 872 11.83 -19.80 -2.99
N ALA A 873 10.86 -19.23 -2.25
CA ALA A 873 9.87 -18.32 -2.84
C ALA A 873 10.53 -17.05 -3.40
N ALA A 874 11.49 -16.45 -2.69
CA ALA A 874 12.23 -15.28 -3.17
C ALA A 874 13.02 -15.58 -4.45
N GLU A 875 13.72 -16.72 -4.52
CA GLU A 875 14.44 -17.13 -5.73
C GLU A 875 13.51 -17.38 -6.93
N ALA A 876 12.34 -17.97 -6.70
CA ALA A 876 11.33 -18.19 -7.75
C ALA A 876 10.83 -16.88 -8.42
N THR A 877 10.86 -15.75 -7.69
CA THR A 877 10.51 -14.44 -8.28
C THR A 877 11.59 -13.84 -9.19
N LEU A 878 12.84 -14.31 -9.12
CA LEU A 878 13.96 -13.68 -9.82
C LEU A 878 13.87 -13.88 -11.35
N PRO A 879 14.03 -12.82 -12.17
CA PRO A 879 13.85 -12.92 -13.64
C PRO A 879 14.82 -13.85 -14.39
N GLY A 880 15.83 -14.42 -13.72
CA GLY A 880 16.89 -15.21 -14.34
C GLY A 880 16.52 -16.67 -14.63
N ASN A 881 15.70 -17.32 -13.79
CA ASN A 881 15.61 -18.79 -13.76
C ASN A 881 14.41 -19.40 -14.55
N LYS A 882 13.67 -18.58 -15.31
CA LYS A 882 12.48 -18.98 -16.10
C LYS A 882 12.74 -19.97 -17.25
N GLY A 883 13.92 -20.58 -17.31
CA GLY A 883 14.34 -21.50 -18.36
C GLY A 883 14.31 -22.98 -17.98
N ARG A 884 14.13 -23.37 -16.71
CA ARG A 884 14.30 -24.78 -16.31
C ARG A 884 13.43 -25.33 -15.17
N VAL A 885 12.69 -24.50 -14.44
CA VAL A 885 11.61 -24.96 -13.55
C VAL A 885 10.34 -24.24 -13.96
N ALA A 886 9.33 -24.99 -14.40
CA ALA A 886 7.97 -24.48 -14.43
C ALA A 886 7.47 -24.45 -12.98
N ALA A 887 6.91 -23.32 -12.53
CA ALA A 887 6.33 -23.25 -11.19
C ALA A 887 5.26 -24.35 -11.05
N PRO A 888 5.28 -25.17 -9.98
CA PRO A 888 4.25 -26.18 -9.77
C PRO A 888 2.86 -25.53 -9.76
N TRP A 889 1.95 -26.04 -10.59
CA TRP A 889 0.57 -25.53 -10.63
C TRP A 889 -0.20 -25.82 -9.33
N THR A 890 0.32 -26.71 -8.50
CA THR A 890 -0.13 -27.02 -7.13
C THR A 890 0.08 -25.87 -6.16
N SER A 891 1.01 -24.94 -6.39
CA SER A 891 1.34 -23.84 -5.47
C SER A 891 0.33 -22.67 -5.50
N ARG A 892 -0.94 -22.95 -5.80
CA ARG A 892 -2.07 -22.05 -5.56
C ARG A 892 -2.73 -22.47 -4.25
N HIS A 893 -2.79 -21.58 -3.26
CA HIS A 893 -3.57 -21.85 -2.04
C HIS A 893 -5.03 -22.18 -2.40
N THR A 894 -5.58 -23.21 -1.75
CA THR A 894 -6.96 -23.70 -1.90
C THR A 894 -8.01 -22.60 -1.78
N ASP A 895 -7.70 -21.60 -0.97
CA ASP A 895 -8.64 -20.58 -0.50
C ASP A 895 -8.85 -19.45 -1.53
N ASP A 896 -7.92 -19.27 -2.48
CA ASP A 896 -7.92 -18.13 -3.41
C ASP A 896 -8.95 -18.35 -4.55
N PRO A 897 -10.01 -17.53 -4.63
CA PRO A 897 -11.16 -17.83 -5.49
C PRO A 897 -10.83 -17.67 -6.98
N LEU A 898 -11.10 -18.72 -7.73
CA LEU A 898 -10.89 -18.79 -9.17
C LEU A 898 -11.80 -17.79 -9.90
N THR A 899 -11.24 -16.75 -10.50
CA THR A 899 -12.01 -15.65 -11.09
C THR A 899 -12.40 -15.93 -12.55
N ALA A 900 -13.51 -15.35 -13.00
CA ALA A 900 -13.91 -15.40 -14.42
C ALA A 900 -12.81 -14.87 -15.37
N ASN A 901 -12.05 -13.86 -14.91
CA ASN A 901 -10.90 -13.28 -15.60
C ASN A 901 -9.77 -14.29 -15.87
N GLU A 902 -9.63 -15.34 -15.06
CA GLU A 902 -8.61 -16.39 -15.27
C GLU A 902 -9.07 -17.45 -16.27
N ILE A 903 -10.37 -17.79 -16.27
CA ILE A 903 -10.96 -18.68 -17.29
C ILE A 903 -10.94 -17.99 -18.66
N GLU A 904 -11.21 -16.69 -18.72
CA GLU A 904 -11.03 -15.91 -19.95
C GLU A 904 -9.53 -15.77 -20.29
N GLY A 905 -8.71 -15.32 -19.34
CA GLY A 905 -7.25 -15.30 -19.43
C GLY A 905 -6.73 -14.59 -20.68
N LEU A 906 -6.06 -15.35 -21.56
CA LEU A 906 -5.58 -14.82 -22.84
C LEU A 906 -6.70 -14.42 -23.82
N ALA A 907 -7.96 -14.84 -23.59
CA ALA A 907 -9.12 -14.38 -24.36
C ALA A 907 -9.39 -12.89 -24.10
N ALA A 908 -9.38 -12.42 -22.84
CA ALA A 908 -9.54 -11.00 -22.51
C ALA A 908 -8.40 -10.15 -23.09
N LEU A 909 -7.15 -10.62 -22.98
CA LEU A 909 -5.97 -10.02 -23.63
C LEU A 909 -5.98 -10.14 -25.19
N SER A 910 -6.97 -10.83 -25.76
CA SER A 910 -7.26 -10.88 -27.20
C SER A 910 -8.52 -10.11 -27.60
N ALA A 911 -9.45 -9.85 -26.67
CA ALA A 911 -10.57 -8.94 -26.85
C ALA A 911 -10.07 -7.50 -27.01
N ALA A 912 -8.98 -7.14 -26.32
CA ALA A 912 -8.15 -5.96 -26.60
C ALA A 912 -7.42 -6.00 -27.97
N LYS A 913 -7.94 -6.74 -28.96
CA LYS A 913 -7.50 -6.77 -30.37
C LYS A 913 -8.67 -6.75 -31.35
N ALA A 914 -9.75 -6.06 -30.99
CA ALA A 914 -10.68 -5.51 -31.95
C ALA A 914 -9.94 -4.60 -32.97
N THR A 915 -10.65 -4.28 -34.06
CA THR A 915 -10.35 -3.47 -35.25
C THR A 915 -8.89 -3.27 -35.74
N ARG A 916 -8.73 -3.13 -37.06
CA ARG A 916 -7.46 -2.67 -37.66
C ARG A 916 -7.06 -1.28 -37.14
N GLU A 917 -8.04 -0.47 -36.75
CA GLU A 917 -7.88 0.90 -36.26
C GLU A 917 -7.42 0.96 -34.80
N GLU A 918 -7.99 0.15 -33.90
CA GLU A 918 -7.47 -0.01 -32.54
C GLU A 918 -6.06 -0.61 -32.54
N ARG A 919 -5.76 -1.55 -33.45
CA ARG A 919 -4.38 -2.02 -33.63
C ARG A 919 -3.45 -0.90 -34.12
N ILE A 920 -3.93 0.07 -34.88
CA ILE A 920 -3.17 1.26 -35.29
C ILE A 920 -3.06 2.26 -34.12
N ALA A 921 -4.08 2.40 -33.27
CA ALA A 921 -4.03 3.23 -32.06
C ALA A 921 -3.05 2.67 -31.04
N HIS A 922 -3.18 1.40 -30.66
CA HIS A 922 -2.30 0.72 -29.72
C HIS A 922 -0.87 0.56 -30.27
N ALA A 923 -0.69 0.48 -31.61
CA ALA A 923 0.63 0.56 -32.23
C ALA A 923 1.21 1.98 -32.27
N LYS A 924 0.39 3.04 -32.27
CA LYS A 924 0.84 4.44 -32.12
C LYS A 924 1.20 4.76 -30.67
N GLU A 925 0.45 4.27 -29.68
CA GLU A 925 0.83 4.36 -28.27
C GLU A 925 2.07 3.51 -27.95
N GLY A 926 2.20 2.34 -28.58
CA GLY A 926 3.38 1.48 -28.50
C GLY A 926 4.59 1.96 -29.33
N GLN A 927 4.43 2.99 -30.16
CA GLN A 927 5.53 3.62 -30.90
C GLN A 927 6.08 4.83 -30.14
N THR A 928 6.87 4.56 -29.11
CA THR A 928 7.99 5.47 -28.82
C THR A 928 8.97 5.44 -30.01
N ASP A 929 9.75 6.51 -30.17
CA ASP A 929 10.55 6.71 -31.38
C ASP A 929 11.44 5.50 -31.71
N ARG A 930 11.62 5.26 -33.02
CA ARG A 930 12.51 4.24 -33.60
C ARG A 930 13.99 4.40 -33.18
N SER A 931 14.31 5.45 -32.43
CA SER A 931 15.57 5.73 -31.76
C SER A 931 15.80 4.88 -30.49
N GLU A 932 14.77 4.37 -29.82
CA GLU A 932 14.94 3.68 -28.53
C GLU A 932 15.48 2.25 -28.72
N HIS A 933 15.05 1.53 -29.75
CA HIS A 933 15.52 0.18 -30.12
C HIS A 933 16.88 0.15 -30.85
N LYS A 934 17.77 1.08 -30.52
CA LYS A 934 19.19 1.02 -30.92
C LYS A 934 19.87 -0.19 -30.29
N SER A 935 20.71 -0.88 -31.07
CA SER A 935 21.48 -2.03 -30.61
C SER A 935 22.34 -1.70 -29.38
N LYS A 936 22.73 -2.71 -28.59
CA LYS A 936 23.61 -2.54 -27.41
C LYS A 936 24.93 -1.83 -27.77
N GLU A 937 25.39 -1.94 -29.02
CA GLU A 937 26.57 -1.26 -29.53
C GLU A 937 26.30 0.20 -29.94
N ALA A 938 25.17 0.46 -30.62
CA ALA A 938 24.74 1.81 -30.95
C ALA A 938 24.49 2.66 -29.69
N ARG A 939 23.76 2.14 -28.68
CA ARG A 939 23.61 2.79 -27.36
C ARG A 939 24.95 3.02 -26.66
N LYS A 940 25.95 2.15 -26.86
CA LYS A 940 27.31 2.27 -26.29
C LYS A 940 28.21 3.27 -27.06
N LYS A 941 27.93 3.52 -28.34
CA LYS A 941 28.53 4.60 -29.13
C LYS A 941 27.92 5.95 -28.73
N GLU A 942 26.59 6.05 -28.75
CA GLU A 942 25.84 7.27 -28.44
C GLU A 942 26.08 7.77 -27.01
N ARG A 943 26.12 6.86 -26.01
CA ARG A 943 26.52 7.24 -24.64
C ARG A 943 27.95 7.77 -24.56
N LYS A 944 28.88 7.25 -25.37
CA LYS A 944 30.26 7.73 -25.42
C LYS A 944 30.38 9.09 -26.10
N GLU A 945 29.55 9.36 -27.12
CA GLU A 945 29.42 10.66 -27.77
C GLU A 945 28.82 11.70 -26.80
N GLN A 946 27.79 11.33 -26.02
CA GLN A 946 27.26 12.15 -24.91
C GLN A 946 28.28 12.34 -23.77
N GLU A 947 29.15 11.37 -23.49
CA GLU A 947 30.30 11.50 -22.58
C GLU A 947 31.48 12.30 -23.20
N GLY A 948 31.37 12.82 -24.43
CA GLY A 948 32.40 13.60 -25.11
C GLY A 948 33.64 12.82 -25.58
N LYS A 949 33.54 11.49 -25.71
CA LYS A 949 34.68 10.58 -25.93
C LYS A 949 34.49 9.75 -27.21
N SER A 950 35.25 10.04 -28.26
CA SER A 950 35.23 9.23 -29.49
C SER A 950 35.56 7.74 -29.23
N THR A 951 35.03 6.87 -30.08
CA THR A 951 35.07 5.41 -29.88
C THR A 951 36.34 4.76 -30.41
N THR A 952 37.04 5.40 -31.36
CA THR A 952 38.25 4.86 -32.00
C THR A 952 39.53 5.61 -31.59
N ASN A 953 40.64 4.89 -31.49
CA ASN A 953 41.94 5.52 -31.22
C ASN A 953 42.44 6.40 -32.39
N LYS A 954 42.01 6.10 -33.63
CA LYS A 954 42.32 6.89 -34.84
C LYS A 954 41.73 8.30 -34.77
N GLU A 955 40.51 8.46 -34.25
CA GLU A 955 39.92 9.80 -34.04
C GLU A 955 40.54 10.56 -32.88
N LYS A 956 40.86 9.89 -31.76
CA LYS A 956 41.53 10.55 -30.62
C LYS A 956 42.87 11.15 -31.02
N ALA A 957 43.61 10.46 -31.88
CA ALA A 957 44.86 10.96 -32.45
C ALA A 957 44.70 12.20 -33.35
N ARG A 958 43.51 12.41 -33.95
CA ARG A 958 43.21 13.58 -34.81
C ARG A 958 42.55 14.75 -34.08
N LYS A 959 41.71 14.52 -33.05
CA LYS A 959 40.93 15.58 -32.38
C LYS A 959 41.47 16.04 -31.01
N HIS A 960 42.43 15.34 -30.39
CA HIS A 960 43.01 15.75 -29.09
C HIS A 960 44.54 15.84 -29.10
N LYS A 961 45.08 16.80 -29.86
CA LYS A 961 46.44 17.33 -29.68
C LYS A 961 46.48 18.86 -29.89
N PRO A 962 46.35 19.68 -28.84
CA PRO A 962 46.89 21.04 -28.85
C PRO A 962 48.41 20.94 -28.99
N PHE A 963 48.98 21.57 -30.02
CA PHE A 963 50.37 21.31 -30.44
C PHE A 963 51.40 21.56 -29.31
N LEU A 964 51.20 22.62 -28.52
CA LEU A 964 52.11 23.04 -27.44
C LEU A 964 52.24 22.03 -26.28
N MET A 965 51.21 21.24 -25.95
CA MET A 965 51.28 20.31 -24.81
C MET A 965 52.06 19.01 -25.10
N SER A 966 52.67 18.89 -26.28
CA SER A 966 53.51 17.74 -26.64
C SER A 966 54.95 17.86 -26.12
N LEU A 967 55.54 19.06 -26.13
CA LEU A 967 56.94 19.31 -25.75
C LEU A 967 57.23 19.01 -24.27
N GLY A 968 56.40 19.52 -23.35
CA GLY A 968 56.62 19.35 -21.91
C GLY A 968 56.52 17.92 -21.39
N LYS A 969 55.80 17.02 -22.09
CA LYS A 969 55.60 15.62 -21.66
C LYS A 969 56.45 14.61 -22.45
N ALA A 970 57.17 15.03 -23.48
CA ALA A 970 58.10 14.18 -24.23
C ALA A 970 59.38 13.86 -23.43
N LYS A 971 59.91 14.82 -22.65
CA LYS A 971 61.21 14.66 -21.97
C LYS A 971 61.25 13.60 -20.85
N SER A 972 60.13 13.16 -20.26
CA SER A 972 60.14 12.32 -19.04
C SER A 972 59.86 10.82 -19.21
N LYS A 973 59.64 10.30 -20.43
CA LYS A 973 59.19 8.91 -20.64
C LYS A 973 60.04 8.05 -21.59
N ASN A 974 61.35 8.29 -21.64
CA ASN A 974 62.27 7.54 -22.51
C ASN A 974 63.06 6.43 -21.76
N LYS A 975 62.36 5.48 -21.13
CA LYS A 975 62.97 4.26 -20.51
C LYS A 975 62.07 3.01 -20.67
N ARG A 976 61.98 2.44 -21.88
CA ARG A 976 61.52 1.07 -22.16
C ARG A 976 62.30 0.48 -23.34
N SER A 977 62.68 -0.80 -23.30
CA SER A 977 63.52 -1.39 -24.35
C SER A 977 62.75 -1.64 -25.65
N LEU A 978 63.44 -1.53 -26.78
CA LEU A 978 62.87 -1.83 -28.10
C LEU A 978 62.44 -3.31 -28.24
N LYS A 979 63.12 -4.25 -27.55
CA LYS A 979 62.75 -5.67 -27.54
C LYS A 979 61.38 -5.89 -26.86
N ASP A 980 61.03 -5.10 -25.85
CA ASP A 980 59.75 -5.24 -25.14
C ASP A 980 58.60 -4.56 -25.86
N VAL A 981 58.86 -3.42 -26.52
CA VAL A 981 57.91 -2.81 -27.46
C VAL A 981 57.63 -3.76 -28.64
N SER A 982 58.66 -4.40 -29.19
CA SER A 982 58.52 -5.40 -30.26
C SER A 982 57.71 -6.63 -29.80
N ARG A 983 58.02 -7.22 -28.63
CA ARG A 983 57.24 -8.33 -28.07
C ARG A 983 55.77 -7.95 -27.83
N ALA A 984 55.51 -6.75 -27.29
CA ALA A 984 54.14 -6.27 -27.08
C ALA A 984 53.35 -6.10 -28.39
N LEU A 985 53.99 -5.61 -29.45
CA LEU A 985 53.38 -5.45 -30.78
C LEU A 985 53.12 -6.81 -31.46
N LYS A 986 54.07 -7.75 -31.42
CA LYS A 986 53.89 -9.11 -31.95
C LYS A 986 52.74 -9.83 -31.23
N ALA A 987 52.76 -9.82 -29.90
CA ALA A 987 51.68 -10.38 -29.08
C ALA A 987 50.32 -9.64 -29.23
N HIS A 988 50.27 -8.43 -29.78
CA HIS A 988 49.02 -7.76 -30.14
C HIS A 988 48.53 -8.21 -31.54
N HIS A 989 49.42 -8.28 -32.51
CA HIS A 989 49.15 -8.77 -33.86
C HIS A 989 48.62 -10.21 -33.87
N ASP A 990 49.23 -11.09 -33.08
CA ASP A 990 48.87 -12.52 -33.04
C ASP A 990 47.54 -12.75 -32.28
N ARG A 991 47.16 -11.84 -31.36
CA ARG A 991 45.80 -11.76 -30.81
C ARG A 991 44.78 -11.27 -31.83
N GLY A 992 45.18 -10.38 -32.75
CA GLY A 992 44.35 -9.96 -33.89
C GLY A 992 44.05 -11.13 -34.84
N LYS A 993 45.08 -11.92 -35.20
CA LYS A 993 44.93 -13.12 -36.06
C LYS A 993 44.04 -14.22 -35.45
N ARG A 994 43.90 -14.29 -34.13
CA ARG A 994 43.11 -15.33 -33.42
C ARG A 994 41.64 -14.96 -33.16
N GLY A 995 41.08 -13.96 -33.86
CA GLY A 995 39.62 -13.77 -33.97
C GLY A 995 38.86 -13.39 -32.69
N GLY A 996 39.55 -13.01 -31.61
CA GLY A 996 38.96 -12.36 -30.43
C GLY A 996 38.07 -13.20 -29.50
N LYS A 997 37.86 -14.50 -29.76
CA LYS A 997 37.15 -15.39 -28.82
C LYS A 997 38.06 -15.83 -27.67
N ARG A 998 37.60 -15.67 -26.43
CA ARG A 998 38.16 -16.36 -25.25
C ARG A 998 37.71 -17.83 -25.30
N GLY A 999 38.61 -18.74 -25.66
CA GLY A 999 38.49 -20.14 -25.26
C GLY A 999 38.87 -20.27 -23.79
N ASN A 1000 38.01 -20.87 -22.97
CA ASN A 1000 38.29 -21.12 -21.57
C ASN A 1000 38.81 -22.55 -21.42
N LEU A 1001 40.10 -22.76 -21.71
CA LEU A 1001 40.78 -24.02 -21.44
C LEU A 1001 41.22 -24.05 -19.97
N GLY A 1002 40.86 -25.13 -19.27
CA GLY A 1002 41.23 -25.32 -17.87
C GLY A 1002 42.74 -25.46 -17.70
N THR A 1003 43.24 -25.02 -16.55
CA THR A 1003 44.63 -25.23 -16.12
C THR A 1003 44.63 -26.34 -15.08
N THR A 1004 44.95 -27.56 -15.52
CA THR A 1004 45.20 -28.72 -14.65
C THR A 1004 46.62 -29.23 -14.90
N VAL A 1005 47.19 -29.87 -13.87
CA VAL A 1005 48.50 -30.57 -13.87
C VAL A 1005 49.76 -29.70 -13.97
N GLY A 1006 50.73 -29.93 -13.05
CA GLY A 1006 52.17 -29.68 -13.28
C GLY A 1006 52.90 -28.83 -12.22
N PRO A 1007 53.83 -29.39 -11.43
CA PRO A 1007 54.56 -28.69 -10.36
C PRO A 1007 56.05 -28.43 -10.68
N SER A 1008 56.77 -27.87 -9.68
CA SER A 1008 58.22 -27.54 -9.63
C SER A 1008 58.66 -26.35 -10.52
N ARG A 1009 59.46 -25.40 -10.04
CA ARG A 1009 60.26 -25.27 -8.80
C ARG A 1009 59.97 -23.96 -8.07
#